data_AF-A0A4R8B2E2-F1
#
_entry.id   AF-A0A4R8B2E2-F1
#
_cell.length_a   1.000
_cell.length_b   1.000
_cell.length_c   1.000
_cell.angle_alpha   90.00
_cell.angle_beta   90.00
_cell.angle_gamma   90.00
#
_symmetry.space_group_name_H-M   'P 1'
#
loop_
_entity.id
_entity.type
_entity.pdbx_description
1 polymer ?
#
loop_
_entity_poly.entity_id
_entity_poly.type
_entity_poly.pdbx_seq_one_letter_code
_entity_poly.pdbx_strand_id
1 'polypeptide(L)'
;MNFKDLLNKGANYCSAVIFLLCLLMSNQISAQTETIQGTVKDAAGLTLPGVNIVEKGTKNSASTDFDGQYKIKITNPKAVLTFSFIGFKTKEFSVAGKTKLDVSLSEDSNSLNEVVVIGYGTSKKSDLTGAVSTISGSDLKKVPVANVAEALTGRIAGVQVTASEGSPDADIKIRVRGGGSLTQDSSPLIIVDGFPINSMNDISSSDIESMTVLKDAASTAIYGSRGANGVILITTKSGKDGKMAVSFNMFYGMKKVANQIDVLSPEDYTKWQYEYALLSQTGTKVASDPSSYTKYFGNWQDHDMYKGLKGDDWQKQIFGRTGEVQSRDLGIRGGSDMLSYNFNYAHYDEKAIMLGSDYKRNNLSLALKSKISKKIDVGFTMRYSDTEIDGGGVNEQNEKSSTDSRMRTIVGYAPLPVSGLTSEDVNGDGTDVLINPLKSISDNDRQQFRKNFNMLGSFGWEIVDNLKLKVDLGLDNFNTQDYRFYGLTTYYIANAPVSTLQGMPAMIMGDTKERRFRNANTLNYDFKKIMGEDHHLTALIGEESIDYNSNTVTTTIHGYPTFFDFNKAKTLTTQGTPQSVDNYYMPDDRLLSFFGRANYDYKNRYLLSATFRADGSSKFLEQNRWGYFPAFAAGWKISEESFLKDKTWLNLLKVRASYGEAGNNNIPVGQQVQIFQSTATTWVNGVTSVWAPSKTMPNPDLKWETTVTQNFGLDFGFFKNRLSGNFDVYKNITSDLLINFPVSGSGYDFQYRNMGETQNTGFEATINVVAIEKEKYGLNFSFNMGMNKNRINSLGVMNNFGQATGWASSQIGDDYLIEVGSSLGAMYGYKNDGRYEVADFDYVGGKYVLKTGVVSTATTLVGDGSTLKPGDMKLKDVNGDGKVDLSDKTIIGNVNPKSTGGFVINGNAYGFDLMAAFNWSIGNDVYNADKIEFSTATASGKYKNLNSTMADGQRWTNLDPVSGQLVTDPAALTALNANTTMWSPYMRSAIFTDWAVEDASFLRLNTLTLGYTAPEMFTSKLGVSKLRFYLTASNVFVWTNYSGSDPEVSTKRKNPLTPGVDSSPYPRSRQMVFGMNLNF
;
A
#
# COMPACT_ATOMS: atom_id res chain seq x y z
N MET A 1 59.64 -37.13 8.08
CA MET A 1 60.12 -37.42 9.45
C MET A 1 59.38 -38.66 9.97
N ASN A 2 60.11 -39.61 10.54
CA ASN A 2 59.80 -41.04 10.61
C ASN A 2 58.78 -41.39 11.71
N PHE A 3 57.68 -42.07 11.38
CA PHE A 3 56.51 -42.35 12.24
C PHE A 3 56.45 -43.81 12.74
N LYS A 4 57.59 -44.50 12.84
CA LYS A 4 57.66 -45.94 13.18
C LYS A 4 57.95 -46.29 14.65
N ASP A 5 58.14 -45.31 15.54
CA ASP A 5 58.49 -45.57 16.95
C ASP A 5 57.45 -45.15 18.00
N LEU A 6 56.20 -44.82 17.61
CA LEU A 6 55.15 -44.42 18.57
C LEU A 6 53.97 -45.40 18.66
N LEU A 7 54.19 -46.69 18.40
CA LEU A 7 53.14 -47.72 18.41
C LEU A 7 53.42 -48.93 19.32
N ASN A 8 54.30 -48.80 20.33
CA ASN A 8 54.69 -49.97 21.14
C ASN A 8 54.67 -49.84 22.67
N LYS A 9 53.94 -48.89 23.26
CA LYS A 9 53.64 -48.92 24.72
C LYS A 9 52.26 -48.35 25.04
N GLY A 10 51.25 -49.21 25.06
CA GLY A 10 49.90 -48.87 25.53
C GLY A 10 48.92 -50.03 25.69
N ALA A 11 49.34 -51.29 25.52
CA ALA A 11 48.45 -52.45 25.43
C ALA A 11 48.14 -53.15 26.76
N ASN A 12 48.41 -52.55 27.93
CA ASN A 12 48.14 -53.19 29.23
C ASN A 12 47.17 -52.42 30.16
N TYR A 13 46.50 -51.36 29.69
CA TYR A 13 45.48 -50.66 30.49
C TYR A 13 44.04 -50.77 29.94
N CYS A 14 43.83 -51.37 28.76
CA CYS A 14 42.47 -51.55 28.22
C CYS A 14 41.76 -52.80 28.75
N SER A 15 42.49 -53.86 29.16
CA SER A 15 41.87 -55.11 29.60
C SER A 15 41.34 -55.06 31.04
N ALA A 16 41.87 -54.18 31.89
CA ALA A 16 41.40 -54.00 33.27
C ALA A 16 40.16 -53.06 33.36
N VAL A 17 40.04 -52.10 32.44
CA VAL A 17 38.89 -51.18 32.39
C VAL A 17 37.65 -51.86 31.78
N ILE A 18 37.83 -52.78 30.83
CA ILE A 18 36.72 -53.54 30.24
C ILE A 18 36.17 -54.60 31.22
N PHE A 19 37.00 -55.16 32.12
CA PHE A 19 36.54 -56.12 33.13
C PHE A 19 35.82 -55.46 34.32
N LEU A 20 36.17 -54.21 34.68
CA LEU A 20 35.50 -53.45 35.74
C LEU A 20 34.16 -52.83 35.27
N LEU A 21 34.01 -52.55 33.97
CA LEU A 21 32.75 -52.07 33.37
C LEU A 21 31.69 -53.20 33.21
N CYS A 22 32.09 -54.46 33.18
CA CYS A 22 31.17 -55.60 33.14
C CYS A 22 30.59 -55.99 34.51
N LEU A 23 31.16 -55.53 35.63
CA LEU A 23 30.75 -55.89 37.00
C LEU A 23 29.81 -54.87 37.68
N LEU A 24 29.48 -53.75 37.02
CA LEU A 24 28.55 -52.73 37.53
C LEU A 24 27.17 -52.72 36.83
N MET A 25 26.87 -53.71 36.00
CA MET A 25 25.57 -53.86 35.32
C MET A 25 24.73 -55.01 35.91
N SER A 26 24.39 -54.94 37.18
CA SER A 26 23.41 -55.87 37.78
C SER A 26 22.60 -55.21 38.89
N ASN A 27 21.74 -54.27 38.50
CA ASN A 27 20.50 -53.96 39.22
C ASN A 27 19.44 -53.56 38.18
N GLN A 28 18.87 -54.56 37.49
CA GLN A 28 17.57 -54.37 36.86
C GLN A 28 16.51 -54.49 37.93
N ILE A 29 16.07 -53.34 38.45
CA ILE A 29 14.74 -53.22 39.01
C ILE A 29 13.79 -53.50 37.84
N SER A 30 13.08 -54.63 37.88
CA SER A 30 11.90 -54.83 37.03
C SER A 30 10.84 -53.81 37.44
N ALA A 31 10.86 -52.65 36.82
CA ALA A 31 9.65 -51.85 36.68
C ALA A 31 8.71 -52.66 35.77
N GLN A 32 7.53 -53.00 36.28
CA GLN A 32 6.44 -53.53 35.47
C GLN A 32 6.10 -52.49 34.40
N THR A 33 6.72 -52.61 33.22
CA THR A 33 6.42 -51.79 32.06
C THR A 33 5.19 -52.39 31.40
N GLU A 34 4.03 -51.81 31.69
CA GLU A 34 2.84 -52.14 30.94
C GLU A 34 2.91 -51.47 29.56
N THR A 35 2.50 -52.19 28.54
CA THR A 35 2.44 -51.63 27.18
C THR A 35 0.99 -51.40 26.83
N ILE A 36 0.65 -50.15 26.53
CA ILE A 36 -0.66 -49.74 26.06
C ILE A 36 -0.63 -49.73 24.54
N GLN A 37 -1.59 -50.40 23.93
CA GLN A 37 -1.80 -50.37 22.49
C GLN A 37 -3.23 -49.93 22.15
N GLY A 38 -3.45 -49.43 20.95
CA GLY A 38 -4.80 -49.02 20.55
C GLY A 38 -4.81 -48.33 19.21
N THR A 39 -6.00 -47.95 18.77
CA THR A 39 -6.20 -47.23 17.52
C THR A 39 -6.80 -45.86 17.80
N VAL A 40 -6.19 -44.82 17.23
CA VAL A 40 -6.77 -43.48 17.23
C VAL A 40 -7.56 -43.29 15.95
N LYS A 41 -8.80 -42.82 16.09
CA LYS A 41 -9.73 -42.52 15.02
C LYS A 41 -10.25 -41.09 15.17
N ASP A 42 -10.84 -40.55 14.13
CA ASP A 42 -11.62 -39.32 14.23
C ASP A 42 -13.05 -39.61 14.73
N ALA A 43 -13.91 -38.58 14.75
CA ALA A 43 -15.32 -38.72 15.09
C ALA A 43 -16.16 -39.42 14.00
N ALA A 44 -15.61 -39.62 12.80
CA ALA A 44 -16.24 -40.30 11.66
C ALA A 44 -15.82 -41.78 11.55
N GLY A 45 -14.89 -42.24 12.41
CA GLY A 45 -14.42 -43.62 12.47
C GLY A 45 -13.22 -43.94 11.57
N LEU A 46 -12.62 -42.92 10.93
CA LEU A 46 -11.40 -43.06 10.13
C LEU A 46 -10.16 -43.04 11.03
N THR A 47 -9.18 -43.87 10.72
CA THR A 47 -7.95 -44.02 11.50
C THR A 47 -7.04 -42.82 11.28
N LEU A 48 -6.52 -42.25 12.37
CA LEU A 48 -5.68 -41.05 12.35
C LEU A 48 -4.19 -41.43 12.47
N PRO A 49 -3.39 -41.37 11.39
CA PRO A 49 -1.95 -41.56 11.45
C PRO A 49 -1.23 -40.32 11.98
N GLY A 50 -0.10 -40.50 12.67
CA GLY A 50 0.73 -39.40 13.17
C GLY A 50 0.20 -38.64 14.39
N VAL A 51 -0.81 -39.16 15.09
CA VAL A 51 -1.27 -38.63 16.40
C VAL A 51 -0.15 -38.82 17.41
N ASN A 52 0.24 -37.76 18.12
CA ASN A 52 1.26 -37.82 19.16
C ASN A 52 0.62 -38.26 20.48
N ILE A 53 1.14 -39.35 21.06
CA ILE A 53 0.71 -39.89 22.37
C ILE A 53 1.85 -39.69 23.36
N VAL A 54 1.59 -39.03 24.48
CA VAL A 54 2.58 -38.77 25.53
C VAL A 54 2.06 -39.23 26.89
N GLU A 55 2.87 -39.97 27.65
CA GLU A 55 2.61 -40.24 29.08
C GLU A 55 2.89 -38.97 29.89
N LYS A 56 1.81 -38.39 30.45
CA LYS A 56 1.82 -37.09 31.13
C LYS A 56 2.82 -37.06 32.28
N GLY A 57 3.76 -36.10 32.24
CA GLY A 57 4.82 -35.94 33.24
C GLY A 57 6.11 -36.73 32.97
N THR A 58 6.20 -37.42 31.83
CA THR A 58 7.40 -38.19 31.43
C THR A 58 7.87 -37.81 30.03
N LYS A 59 9.02 -38.35 29.60
CA LYS A 59 9.50 -38.26 28.21
C LYS A 59 9.02 -39.42 27.33
N ASN A 60 8.18 -40.32 27.85
CA ASN A 60 7.69 -41.46 27.09
C ASN A 60 6.61 -40.99 26.11
N SER A 61 6.88 -41.18 24.82
CA SER A 61 5.95 -40.85 23.75
C SER A 61 5.92 -41.94 22.67
N ALA A 62 4.84 -41.95 21.90
CA ALA A 62 4.66 -42.75 20.71
C ALA A 62 3.84 -41.95 19.70
N SER A 63 3.83 -42.37 18.45
CA SER A 63 2.92 -41.84 17.42
C SER A 63 2.10 -42.97 16.82
N THR A 64 0.90 -42.66 16.31
CA THR A 64 0.14 -43.65 15.52
C THR A 64 0.79 -43.92 14.16
N ASP A 65 0.68 -45.16 13.70
CA ASP A 65 1.07 -45.61 12.35
C ASP A 65 -0.04 -45.34 11.30
N PHE A 66 0.15 -45.85 10.08
CA PHE A 66 -0.76 -45.64 8.95
C PHE A 66 -2.19 -46.17 9.17
N ASP A 67 -2.35 -47.19 10.01
CA ASP A 67 -3.65 -47.76 10.37
C ASP A 67 -4.22 -47.11 11.65
N GLY A 68 -3.63 -45.98 12.07
CA GLY A 68 -3.96 -45.26 13.29
C GLY A 68 -3.59 -46.04 14.56
N GLN A 69 -2.80 -47.11 14.48
CA GLN A 69 -2.45 -47.93 15.63
C GLN A 69 -1.24 -47.34 16.35
N TYR A 70 -1.21 -47.42 17.68
CA TYR A 70 -0.06 -47.02 18.48
C TYR A 70 0.27 -48.09 19.51
N LYS A 71 1.53 -48.06 19.96
CA LYS A 71 2.03 -48.86 21.07
C LYS A 71 3.00 -48.04 21.91
N ILE A 72 2.66 -47.81 23.17
CA ILE A 72 3.46 -46.99 24.11
C ILE A 72 3.73 -47.76 25.39
N LYS A 73 4.99 -47.79 25.82
CA LYS A 73 5.39 -48.36 27.12
C LYS A 73 5.22 -47.27 28.17
N ILE A 74 4.40 -47.54 29.18
CA ILE A 74 4.17 -46.62 30.30
C ILE A 74 5.01 -47.02 31.50
N THR A 75 5.44 -46.04 32.28
CA THR A 75 6.25 -46.27 33.50
C THR A 75 5.39 -46.30 34.76
N ASN A 76 4.15 -45.82 34.69
CA ASN A 76 3.17 -45.89 35.77
C ASN A 76 1.87 -46.58 35.31
N PRO A 77 1.43 -47.69 35.92
CA PRO A 77 0.16 -48.35 35.58
C PRO A 77 -1.10 -47.48 35.75
N LYS A 78 -1.00 -46.33 36.46
CA LYS A 78 -2.07 -45.32 36.59
C LYS A 78 -1.82 -44.06 35.75
N ALA A 79 -0.97 -44.16 34.72
CA ALA A 79 -0.62 -43.04 33.84
C ALA A 79 -1.85 -42.41 33.16
N VAL A 80 -1.67 -41.17 32.71
CA VAL A 80 -2.59 -40.47 31.81
C VAL A 80 -1.87 -40.26 30.49
N LEU A 81 -2.46 -40.76 29.41
CA LEU A 81 -1.96 -40.54 28.05
C LEU A 81 -2.64 -39.31 27.45
N THR A 82 -1.83 -38.41 26.90
CA THR A 82 -2.27 -37.22 26.19
C THR A 82 -2.15 -37.47 24.69
N PHE A 83 -3.24 -37.29 23.94
CA PHE A 83 -3.31 -37.47 22.50
C PHE A 83 -3.47 -36.11 21.83
N SER A 84 -2.52 -35.71 20.99
CA SER A 84 -2.58 -34.45 20.24
C SER A 84 -2.33 -34.66 18.76
N PHE A 85 -3.09 -33.95 17.93
CA PHE A 85 -2.98 -34.01 16.48
C PHE A 85 -3.38 -32.65 15.89
N ILE A 86 -2.66 -32.19 14.86
CA ILE A 86 -2.86 -30.86 14.29
C ILE A 86 -4.26 -30.77 13.68
N GLY A 87 -5.02 -29.75 14.06
CA GLY A 87 -6.41 -29.58 13.62
C GLY A 87 -7.46 -30.32 14.48
N PHE A 88 -7.04 -30.99 15.55
CA PHE A 88 -7.92 -31.74 16.45
C PHE A 88 -7.71 -31.32 17.92
N LYS A 89 -8.77 -31.43 18.72
CA LYS A 89 -8.70 -31.14 20.16
C LYS A 89 -7.85 -32.19 20.88
N THR A 90 -6.86 -31.74 21.65
CA THR A 90 -6.07 -32.60 22.56
C THR A 90 -7.00 -33.27 23.57
N LYS A 91 -6.87 -34.59 23.76
CA LYS A 91 -7.62 -35.35 24.76
C LYS A 91 -6.69 -36.12 25.68
N GLU A 92 -7.09 -36.22 26.94
CA GLU A 92 -6.37 -36.98 27.98
C GLU A 92 -7.21 -38.18 28.42
N PHE A 93 -6.55 -39.35 28.54
CA PHE A 93 -7.20 -40.58 28.99
C PHE A 93 -6.35 -41.29 30.04
N SER A 94 -6.98 -41.66 31.17
CA SER A 94 -6.33 -42.55 32.14
C SER A 94 -6.26 -43.97 31.59
N VAL A 95 -5.08 -44.59 31.74
CA VAL A 95 -4.81 -45.97 31.34
C VAL A 95 -4.82 -46.96 32.51
N ALA A 96 -5.28 -46.53 33.70
CA ALA A 96 -5.39 -47.39 34.88
C ALA A 96 -6.13 -48.70 34.59
N GLY A 97 -5.41 -49.83 34.67
CA GLY A 97 -5.95 -51.18 34.47
C GLY A 97 -6.32 -51.53 33.02
N LYS A 98 -5.87 -50.77 32.03
CA LYS A 98 -6.14 -51.01 30.60
C LYS A 98 -4.86 -51.43 29.89
N THR A 99 -4.92 -52.46 29.04
CA THR A 99 -3.83 -52.82 28.11
C THR A 99 -4.14 -52.40 26.67
N LYS A 100 -5.42 -52.06 26.40
CA LYS A 100 -5.89 -51.53 25.13
C LYS A 100 -6.71 -50.23 25.33
N LEU A 101 -6.46 -49.20 24.53
CA LEU A 101 -7.20 -47.93 24.56
C LEU A 101 -7.40 -47.38 23.14
N ASP A 102 -8.61 -47.52 22.61
CA ASP A 102 -8.99 -46.89 21.33
C ASP A 102 -9.54 -45.48 21.60
N VAL A 103 -9.12 -44.48 20.82
CA VAL A 103 -9.40 -43.05 21.07
C VAL A 103 -10.03 -42.40 19.86
N SER A 104 -11.09 -41.62 20.05
CA SER A 104 -11.67 -40.76 19.00
C SER A 104 -11.35 -39.29 19.25
N LEU A 105 -10.62 -38.64 18.34
CA LEU A 105 -10.32 -37.22 18.35
C LEU A 105 -11.35 -36.43 17.53
N SER A 106 -11.71 -35.25 18.01
CA SER A 106 -12.64 -34.34 17.33
C SER A 106 -11.88 -33.16 16.74
N GLU A 107 -12.20 -32.77 15.51
CA GLU A 107 -11.64 -31.57 14.86
C GLU A 107 -11.85 -30.31 15.73
N ASP A 108 -10.87 -29.41 15.70
CA ASP A 108 -10.91 -28.13 16.42
C ASP A 108 -11.38 -27.01 15.48
N SER A 109 -12.70 -26.88 15.32
CA SER A 109 -13.33 -25.89 14.44
C SER A 109 -13.62 -24.54 15.12
N ASN A 110 -12.77 -24.10 16.06
CA ASN A 110 -13.08 -22.96 16.95
C ASN A 110 -12.37 -21.65 16.57
N SER A 111 -12.76 -21.02 15.47
CA SER A 111 -12.30 -19.65 15.12
C SER A 111 -12.67 -18.59 16.18
N LEU A 112 -13.69 -18.83 17.01
CA LEU A 112 -14.12 -17.93 18.08
C LEU A 112 -13.20 -17.96 19.32
N ASN A 113 -12.48 -19.07 19.54
CA ASN A 113 -11.53 -19.21 20.64
C ASN A 113 -10.11 -18.77 20.25
N GLU A 114 -9.93 -18.33 19.00
CA GLU A 114 -8.67 -17.78 18.53
C GLU A 114 -8.26 -16.58 19.39
N VAL A 115 -7.00 -16.56 19.80
CA VAL A 115 -6.43 -15.50 20.62
C VAL A 115 -5.78 -14.48 19.71
N VAL A 116 -6.26 -13.25 19.78
CA VAL A 116 -5.75 -12.11 19.00
C VAL A 116 -4.93 -11.22 19.92
N VAL A 117 -3.80 -10.72 19.42
CA VAL A 117 -2.96 -9.74 20.11
C VAL A 117 -3.57 -8.34 19.94
N ILE A 118 -3.72 -7.59 21.04
CA ILE A 118 -4.21 -6.21 21.03
C ILE A 118 -3.37 -5.39 22.00
N GLY A 119 -2.63 -4.41 21.50
CA GLY A 119 -1.76 -3.63 22.38
C GLY A 119 -0.67 -4.52 22.97
N TYR A 120 -0.60 -4.46 24.29
CA TYR A 120 0.32 -5.21 25.13
C TYR A 120 -0.30 -6.49 25.72
N GLY A 121 -1.51 -6.87 25.28
CA GLY A 121 -2.24 -8.02 25.79
C GLY A 121 -2.77 -8.92 24.68
N THR A 122 -3.41 -10.01 25.09
CA THR A 122 -4.12 -10.92 24.19
C THR A 122 -5.56 -11.11 24.65
N SER A 123 -6.46 -11.36 23.71
CA SER A 123 -7.88 -11.59 24.02
C SER A 123 -8.48 -12.59 23.05
N LYS A 124 -9.45 -13.38 23.51
CA LYS A 124 -10.21 -14.26 22.61
C LYS A 124 -11.02 -13.41 21.66
N LYS A 125 -11.16 -13.87 20.41
CA LYS A 125 -11.97 -13.19 19.39
C LYS A 125 -13.42 -12.95 19.83
N SER A 126 -14.02 -13.90 20.55
CA SER A 126 -15.36 -13.76 21.12
C SER A 126 -15.48 -12.61 22.12
N ASP A 127 -14.40 -12.28 22.82
CA ASP A 127 -14.39 -11.37 23.97
C ASP A 127 -13.97 -9.94 23.57
N LEU A 128 -13.74 -9.70 22.28
CA LEU A 128 -13.45 -8.39 21.73
C LEU A 128 -14.64 -7.45 21.87
N THR A 129 -14.44 -6.30 22.49
CA THR A 129 -15.46 -5.24 22.59
C THR A 129 -15.34 -4.20 21.49
N GLY A 130 -14.18 -4.12 20.81
CA GLY A 130 -13.93 -3.19 19.71
C GLY A 130 -14.01 -3.82 18.32
N ALA A 131 -13.99 -2.97 17.29
CA ALA A 131 -14.00 -3.36 15.88
C ALA A 131 -12.61 -3.81 15.40
N VAL A 132 -12.42 -5.13 15.29
CA VAL A 132 -11.15 -5.77 14.95
C VAL A 132 -11.36 -6.76 13.81
N SER A 133 -10.54 -6.65 12.76
CA SER A 133 -10.54 -7.57 11.63
C SER A 133 -9.19 -8.27 11.50
N THR A 134 -9.19 -9.59 11.28
CA THR A 134 -7.94 -10.37 11.18
C THR A 134 -7.92 -11.19 9.89
N ILE A 135 -6.76 -11.21 9.23
CA ILE A 135 -6.43 -12.08 8.11
C ILE A 135 -5.35 -13.07 8.55
N SER A 136 -5.55 -14.34 8.19
CA SER A 136 -4.61 -15.41 8.48
C SER A 136 -3.37 -15.35 7.58
N GLY A 137 -2.20 -15.71 8.11
CA GLY A 137 -0.97 -15.86 7.34
C GLY A 137 -1.08 -16.92 6.25
N SER A 138 -1.95 -17.93 6.41
CA SER A 138 -2.23 -18.93 5.37
C SER A 138 -2.92 -18.33 4.14
N ASP A 139 -3.76 -17.31 4.30
CA ASP A 139 -4.43 -16.66 3.17
C ASP A 139 -3.55 -15.60 2.51
N LEU A 140 -2.61 -15.01 3.24
CA LEU A 140 -1.55 -14.13 2.71
C LEU A 140 -0.57 -14.93 1.84
N LYS A 141 -0.18 -16.14 2.26
CA LYS A 141 0.72 -17.03 1.51
C LYS A 141 0.21 -17.45 0.13
N LYS A 142 -1.11 -17.40 -0.11
CA LYS A 142 -1.72 -17.75 -1.40
C LYS A 142 -1.60 -16.63 -2.44
N VAL A 143 -1.09 -15.46 -2.04
CA VAL A 143 -0.97 -14.26 -2.88
C VAL A 143 0.53 -13.91 -3.02
N PRO A 144 1.17 -14.25 -4.14
CA PRO A 144 2.57 -13.93 -4.39
C PRO A 144 2.70 -12.48 -4.86
N VAL A 145 2.86 -11.55 -3.91
CA VAL A 145 3.01 -10.09 -4.15
C VAL A 145 4.32 -9.57 -3.55
N ALA A 146 4.85 -8.49 -4.15
CA ALA A 146 6.06 -7.81 -3.65
C ALA A 146 5.81 -7.16 -2.27
N ASN A 147 4.62 -6.57 -2.12
CA ASN A 147 4.17 -5.88 -0.92
C ASN A 147 2.99 -6.61 -0.30
N VAL A 148 3.10 -7.00 0.97
CA VAL A 148 2.03 -7.69 1.70
C VAL A 148 0.77 -6.84 1.82
N ALA A 149 0.88 -5.50 1.79
CA ALA A 149 -0.27 -4.61 1.83
C ALA A 149 -1.24 -4.87 0.65
N GLU A 150 -0.76 -5.23 -0.54
CA GLU A 150 -1.63 -5.59 -1.69
C GLU A 150 -2.53 -6.78 -1.39
N ALA A 151 -2.07 -7.69 -0.53
CA ALA A 151 -2.85 -8.87 -0.16
C ALA A 151 -4.06 -8.52 0.73
N LEU A 152 -4.13 -7.29 1.26
CA LEU A 152 -5.29 -6.78 2.02
C LEU A 152 -6.42 -6.26 1.11
N THR A 153 -6.12 -5.96 -0.16
CA THR A 153 -7.07 -5.34 -1.08
C THR A 153 -8.35 -6.16 -1.20
N GLY A 154 -9.49 -5.54 -0.87
CA GLY A 154 -10.81 -6.17 -0.91
C GLY A 154 -11.01 -7.31 0.09
N ARG A 155 -10.18 -7.45 1.12
CA ARG A 155 -10.30 -8.52 2.12
C ARG A 155 -10.76 -8.07 3.50
N ILE A 156 -10.72 -6.76 3.77
CA ILE A 156 -11.11 -6.20 5.06
C ILE A 156 -12.12 -5.08 4.85
N ALA A 157 -13.32 -5.24 5.42
CA ALA A 157 -14.33 -4.18 5.42
C ALA A 157 -13.82 -2.93 6.13
N GLY A 158 -14.00 -1.77 5.49
CA GLY A 158 -13.59 -0.47 6.01
C GLY A 158 -12.11 -0.14 5.86
N VAL A 159 -11.34 -0.97 5.14
CA VAL A 159 -9.94 -0.71 4.82
C VAL A 159 -9.81 -0.54 3.32
N GLN A 160 -9.48 0.67 2.89
CA GLN A 160 -9.16 0.97 1.51
C GLN A 160 -7.66 0.81 1.30
N VAL A 161 -7.27 0.01 0.32
CA VAL A 161 -5.88 -0.22 -0.07
C VAL A 161 -5.77 0.17 -1.52
N THR A 162 -5.06 1.26 -1.79
CA THR A 162 -4.91 1.78 -3.15
C THR A 162 -3.45 1.75 -3.54
N ALA A 163 -3.12 0.94 -4.54
CA ALA A 163 -1.86 1.06 -5.27
C ALA A 163 -2.00 2.24 -6.24
N SER A 164 -1.12 3.23 -6.10
CA SER A 164 -1.22 4.49 -6.84
C SER A 164 -0.82 4.37 -8.32
N GLU A 165 0.00 3.37 -8.65
CA GLU A 165 0.46 3.00 -9.99
C GLU A 165 1.03 1.56 -9.98
N GLY A 166 1.51 1.07 -11.12
CA GLY A 166 1.98 -0.30 -11.30
C GLY A 166 3.49 -0.56 -11.10
N SER A 167 4.25 0.39 -10.55
CA SER A 167 5.69 0.19 -10.33
C SER A 167 5.96 -0.82 -9.19
N PRO A 168 7.05 -1.61 -9.23
CA PRO A 168 7.34 -2.59 -8.17
C PRO A 168 7.59 -1.98 -6.79
N ASP A 169 8.03 -0.72 -6.76
CA ASP A 169 8.30 0.06 -5.55
C ASP A 169 7.15 1.01 -5.17
N ALA A 170 6.00 0.92 -5.85
CA ALA A 170 4.87 1.81 -5.64
C ALA A 170 4.43 1.84 -4.17
N ASP A 171 4.25 3.06 -3.65
CA ASP A 171 3.70 3.24 -2.32
C ASP A 171 2.23 2.82 -2.29
N ILE A 172 1.88 2.05 -1.26
CA ILE A 172 0.54 1.49 -1.06
C ILE A 172 -0.13 2.28 0.04
N LYS A 173 -1.10 3.10 -0.35
CA LYS A 173 -1.87 3.90 0.59
C LYS A 173 -2.93 3.03 1.24
N ILE A 174 -2.84 2.87 2.56
CA ILE A 174 -3.86 2.20 3.36
C ILE A 174 -4.62 3.28 4.13
N ARG A 175 -5.96 3.27 4.02
CA ARG A 175 -6.84 4.12 4.82
C ARG A 175 -7.85 3.26 5.56
N VAL A 176 -7.95 3.45 6.86
CA VAL A 176 -8.98 2.84 7.69
C VAL A 176 -10.11 3.86 7.84
N ARG A 177 -11.33 3.50 7.44
CA ARG A 177 -12.54 4.35 7.55
C ARG A 177 -12.40 5.75 6.92
N GLY A 178 -11.66 5.86 5.82
CA GLY A 178 -11.56 7.07 4.97
C GLY A 178 -10.48 8.11 5.33
N GLY A 179 -9.87 8.02 6.52
CA GLY A 179 -8.88 8.99 7.02
C GLY A 179 -9.52 10.27 7.58
N GLY A 180 -9.00 10.79 8.69
CA GLY A 180 -9.61 11.91 9.43
C GLY A 180 -9.04 13.30 9.12
N SER A 181 -7.74 13.42 8.82
CA SER A 181 -7.10 14.73 8.63
C SER A 181 -7.21 15.26 7.19
N LEU A 182 -7.12 16.57 7.02
CA LEU A 182 -7.10 17.24 5.71
C LEU A 182 -5.69 17.30 5.12
N THR A 183 -4.74 17.83 5.88
CA THR A 183 -3.37 18.08 5.41
C THR A 183 -2.33 17.14 6.00
N GLN A 184 -2.66 16.42 7.08
CA GLN A 184 -1.73 15.44 7.67
C GLN A 184 -1.85 14.08 6.99
N ASP A 185 -0.80 13.26 7.16
CA ASP A 185 -0.87 11.86 6.75
C ASP A 185 -1.94 11.10 7.55
N SER A 186 -2.76 10.35 6.82
CA SER A 186 -3.89 9.55 7.33
C SER A 186 -3.62 8.04 7.26
N SER A 187 -2.35 7.65 7.09
CA SER A 187 -1.93 6.25 7.11
C SER A 187 -2.03 5.65 8.53
N PRO A 188 -2.44 4.37 8.66
CA PRO A 188 -2.51 3.71 9.96
C PRO A 188 -1.11 3.42 10.51
N LEU A 189 -1.01 3.30 11.83
CA LEU A 189 0.21 2.82 12.48
C LEU A 189 0.42 1.33 12.19
N ILE A 190 1.57 0.95 11.64
CA ILE A 190 1.92 -0.45 11.42
C ILE A 190 2.85 -0.92 12.54
N ILE A 191 2.48 -2.01 13.21
CA ILE A 191 3.23 -2.60 14.31
C ILE A 191 3.50 -4.07 13.99
N VAL A 192 4.73 -4.51 14.22
CA VAL A 192 5.10 -5.91 14.07
C VAL A 192 5.70 -6.45 15.35
N ASP A 193 5.09 -7.50 15.88
CA ASP A 193 5.49 -8.11 17.17
C ASP A 193 5.67 -7.09 18.31
N GLY A 194 4.89 -5.99 18.28
CA GLY A 194 4.93 -4.91 19.25
C GLY A 194 5.83 -3.71 18.89
N PHE A 195 6.52 -3.74 17.75
CA PHE A 195 7.38 -2.64 17.31
C PHE A 195 6.82 -1.87 16.10
N PRO A 196 6.78 -0.52 16.12
CA PRO A 196 6.30 0.26 14.98
C PRO A 196 7.32 0.29 13.83
N ILE A 197 6.90 -0.09 12.63
CA ILE A 197 7.74 -0.08 11.42
C ILE A 197 7.32 1.03 10.46
N ASN A 198 8.20 1.38 9.53
CA ASN A 198 7.94 2.42 8.54
C ASN A 198 7.24 1.86 7.28
N SER A 199 7.49 0.60 6.89
CA SER A 199 6.88 0.02 5.68
C SER A 199 6.60 -1.48 5.81
N MET A 200 5.43 -1.93 5.34
CA MET A 200 5.06 -3.35 5.27
C MET A 200 5.94 -4.17 4.31
N ASN A 201 6.70 -3.50 3.44
CA ASN A 201 7.68 -4.14 2.56
C ASN A 201 8.83 -4.81 3.32
N ASP A 202 9.10 -4.41 4.56
CA ASP A 202 10.21 -4.96 5.34
C ASP A 202 9.94 -6.37 5.91
N ILE A 203 8.80 -6.99 5.56
CA ILE A 203 8.38 -8.29 6.07
C ILE A 203 7.95 -9.19 4.92
N SER A 204 8.42 -10.44 4.94
CA SER A 204 7.95 -11.46 4.02
C SER A 204 6.57 -12.00 4.43
N SER A 205 5.66 -12.17 3.46
CA SER A 205 4.32 -12.76 3.69
C SER A 205 4.37 -14.18 4.27
N SER A 206 5.47 -14.91 4.03
CA SER A 206 5.69 -16.26 4.52
C SER A 206 5.91 -16.33 6.04
N ASP A 207 6.44 -15.26 6.63
CA ASP A 207 6.78 -15.15 8.05
C ASP A 207 5.62 -14.62 8.89
N ILE A 208 4.60 -14.06 8.25
CA ILE A 208 3.39 -13.56 8.91
C ILE A 208 2.52 -14.74 9.35
N GLU A 209 2.13 -14.73 10.62
CA GLU A 209 1.14 -15.62 11.21
C GLU A 209 -0.26 -15.03 11.08
N SER A 210 -0.41 -13.74 11.37
CA SER A 210 -1.67 -13.03 11.22
C SER A 210 -1.44 -11.53 11.01
N MET A 211 -2.40 -10.89 10.34
CA MET A 211 -2.49 -9.45 10.25
C MET A 211 -3.84 -8.99 10.78
N THR A 212 -3.83 -8.14 11.80
CA THR A 212 -5.01 -7.67 12.51
C THR A 212 -5.12 -6.15 12.36
N VAL A 213 -6.26 -5.66 11.88
CA VAL A 213 -6.56 -4.23 11.77
C VAL A 213 -7.50 -3.83 12.90
N LEU A 214 -7.04 -2.88 13.71
CA LEU A 214 -7.79 -2.21 14.76
C LEU A 214 -8.44 -0.95 14.19
N LYS A 215 -9.77 -0.90 14.17
CA LYS A 215 -10.53 0.14 13.46
C LYS A 215 -11.24 1.15 14.37
N ASP A 216 -11.33 0.87 15.67
CA ASP A 216 -12.03 1.73 16.62
C ASP A 216 -11.14 2.22 17.75
N ALA A 217 -11.54 3.35 18.36
CA ALA A 217 -10.76 3.99 19.41
C ALA A 217 -10.57 3.11 20.65
N ALA A 218 -11.52 2.23 20.99
CA ALA A 218 -11.36 1.35 22.14
C ALA A 218 -10.24 0.32 21.97
N SER A 219 -9.96 -0.11 20.74
CA SER A 219 -8.84 -1.00 20.45
C SER A 219 -7.54 -0.25 20.14
N THR A 220 -7.60 0.93 19.53
CA THR A 220 -6.41 1.71 19.15
C THR A 220 -5.89 2.65 20.25
N ALA A 221 -6.70 3.04 21.23
CA ALA A 221 -6.33 3.99 22.29
C ALA A 221 -5.10 3.58 23.10
N ILE A 222 -4.81 2.28 23.19
CA ILE A 222 -3.59 1.79 23.86
C ILE A 222 -2.30 2.24 23.15
N TYR A 223 -2.38 2.51 21.84
CA TYR A 223 -1.30 3.06 21.01
C TYR A 223 -1.36 4.59 20.91
N GLY A 224 -2.32 5.22 21.59
CA GLY A 224 -2.44 6.66 21.75
C GLY A 224 -2.63 7.41 20.46
N SER A 225 -2.00 8.57 20.39
CA SER A 225 -2.09 9.51 19.27
C SER A 225 -1.65 8.95 17.91
N ARG A 226 -0.91 7.85 17.89
CA ARG A 226 -0.51 7.20 16.64
C ARG A 226 -1.57 6.23 16.13
N GLY A 227 -2.57 5.88 16.95
CA GLY A 227 -3.66 4.99 16.61
C GLY A 227 -4.92 5.66 16.05
N ALA A 228 -4.95 7.00 15.92
CA ALA A 228 -6.14 7.74 15.46
C ALA A 228 -6.60 7.35 14.06
N ASN A 229 -5.67 7.03 13.17
CA ASN A 229 -5.95 6.58 11.79
C ASN A 229 -6.09 5.04 11.68
N GLY A 230 -6.24 4.33 12.80
CA GLY A 230 -6.23 2.86 12.86
C GLY A 230 -4.83 2.28 13.09
N VAL A 231 -4.79 1.00 13.45
CA VAL A 231 -3.52 0.28 13.70
C VAL A 231 -3.55 -1.07 12.99
N ILE A 232 -2.48 -1.41 12.26
CA ILE A 232 -2.26 -2.71 11.64
C ILE A 232 -1.21 -3.47 12.46
N LEU A 233 -1.65 -4.51 13.15
CA LEU A 233 -0.82 -5.42 13.93
C LEU A 233 -0.45 -6.63 13.09
N ILE A 234 0.84 -6.81 12.85
CA ILE A 234 1.39 -7.98 12.17
C ILE A 234 2.06 -8.85 13.24
N THR A 235 1.59 -10.09 13.37
CA THR A 235 2.23 -11.09 14.23
C THR A 235 3.04 -12.03 13.36
N THR A 236 4.33 -12.22 13.67
CA THR A 236 5.13 -13.22 12.97
C THR A 236 5.02 -14.59 13.61
N LYS A 237 5.42 -15.60 12.84
CA LYS A 237 5.43 -16.98 13.29
C LYS A 237 6.41 -17.15 14.43
N SER A 238 6.00 -17.90 15.44
CA SER A 238 6.88 -18.34 16.52
C SER A 238 7.24 -19.81 16.36
N GLY A 239 8.34 -20.22 17.01
CA GLY A 239 8.62 -21.64 17.23
C GLY A 239 7.47 -22.29 17.99
N LYS A 240 7.15 -23.54 17.63
CA LYS A 240 6.20 -24.39 18.37
C LYS A 240 6.99 -25.48 19.08
N ASP A 241 6.48 -25.95 20.21
CA ASP A 241 7.10 -27.05 20.97
C ASP A 241 7.14 -28.30 20.09
N GLY A 242 8.32 -28.95 20.01
CA GLY A 242 8.50 -30.21 19.28
C GLY A 242 9.64 -30.19 18.28
N LYS A 243 9.49 -30.96 17.21
CA LYS A 243 10.53 -31.13 16.18
C LYS A 243 10.76 -29.82 15.43
N MET A 244 12.01 -29.59 15.05
CA MET A 244 12.37 -28.51 14.13
C MET A 244 11.63 -28.71 12.80
N ALA A 245 10.92 -27.68 12.36
CA ALA A 245 10.24 -27.62 11.08
C ALA A 245 11.04 -26.69 10.15
N VAL A 246 11.32 -27.18 8.95
CA VAL A 246 11.99 -26.39 7.90
C VAL A 246 11.01 -26.19 6.75
N SER A 247 10.75 -24.95 6.38
CA SER A 247 9.92 -24.61 5.23
C SER A 247 10.75 -23.90 4.17
N PHE A 248 10.72 -24.40 2.95
CA PHE A 248 11.29 -23.77 1.77
C PHE A 248 10.18 -23.45 0.77
N ASN A 249 9.93 -22.16 0.55
CA ASN A 249 8.96 -21.68 -0.42
C ASN A 249 9.71 -21.03 -1.58
N MET A 250 9.33 -21.36 -2.81
CA MET A 250 9.88 -20.70 -3.99
C MET A 250 8.77 -20.43 -5.00
N PHE A 251 8.96 -19.39 -5.80
CA PHE A 251 8.18 -19.21 -7.01
C PHE A 251 8.97 -18.48 -8.08
N TYR A 252 8.52 -18.67 -9.32
CA TYR A 252 8.94 -17.93 -10.50
C TYR A 252 7.68 -17.42 -11.21
N GLY A 253 7.73 -16.21 -11.73
CA GLY A 253 6.60 -15.62 -12.43
C GLY A 253 7.01 -14.70 -13.56
N MET A 254 6.06 -14.50 -14.46
CA MET A 254 6.16 -13.63 -15.62
C MET A 254 5.11 -12.52 -15.53
N LYS A 255 5.51 -11.29 -15.87
CA LYS A 255 4.66 -10.09 -15.88
C LYS A 255 4.59 -9.50 -17.28
N LYS A 256 3.41 -9.04 -17.69
CA LYS A 256 3.19 -8.26 -18.91
C LYS A 256 2.31 -7.06 -18.62
N VAL A 257 2.49 -5.97 -19.36
CA VAL A 257 1.62 -4.79 -19.28
C VAL A 257 0.15 -5.19 -19.47
N ALA A 258 -0.74 -4.64 -18.64
CA ALA A 258 -2.15 -5.02 -18.65
C ALA A 258 -2.95 -4.32 -19.75
N ASN A 259 -2.78 -3.01 -19.86
CA ASN A 259 -3.42 -2.11 -20.83
C ASN A 259 -2.43 -1.00 -21.20
N GLN A 260 -2.62 -0.38 -22.38
CA GLN A 260 -1.83 0.73 -22.91
C GLN A 260 -2.78 1.84 -23.37
N ILE A 261 -2.27 3.06 -23.57
CA ILE A 261 -3.04 4.18 -24.12
C ILE A 261 -3.04 4.09 -25.64
N ASP A 262 -4.21 4.06 -26.27
CA ASP A 262 -4.31 4.06 -27.73
C ASP A 262 -3.96 5.44 -28.31
N VAL A 263 -3.10 5.46 -29.33
CA VAL A 263 -2.60 6.68 -29.98
C VAL A 263 -2.93 6.68 -31.48
N LEU A 264 -2.80 7.84 -32.13
CA LEU A 264 -3.07 7.96 -33.57
C LEU A 264 -2.18 7.03 -34.40
N SER A 265 -2.78 6.49 -35.46
CA SER A 265 -2.05 5.82 -36.53
C SER A 265 -1.13 6.81 -37.27
N PRO A 266 -0.09 6.36 -37.99
CA PRO A 266 0.74 7.26 -38.80
C PRO A 266 -0.04 8.13 -39.79
N GLU A 267 -1.11 7.60 -40.39
CA GLU A 267 -1.97 8.35 -41.31
C GLU A 267 -2.68 9.50 -40.57
N ASP A 268 -3.37 9.19 -39.47
CA ASP A 268 -4.10 10.21 -38.70
C ASP A 268 -3.15 11.23 -38.05
N TYR A 269 -2.00 10.75 -37.56
CA TYR A 269 -0.96 11.56 -36.97
C TYR A 269 -0.43 12.59 -37.98
N THR A 270 -0.05 12.16 -39.19
CA THR A 270 0.49 13.07 -40.20
C THR A 270 -0.57 14.05 -40.70
N LYS A 271 -1.80 13.61 -40.93
CA LYS A 271 -2.93 14.52 -41.23
C LYS A 271 -3.11 15.59 -40.16
N TRP A 272 -3.09 15.19 -38.88
CA TRP A 272 -3.17 16.12 -37.76
C TRP A 272 -1.99 17.09 -37.72
N GLN A 273 -0.75 16.64 -37.89
CA GLN A 273 0.42 17.52 -37.92
C GLN A 273 0.35 18.55 -39.06
N TYR A 274 -0.21 18.16 -40.21
CA TYR A 274 -0.41 19.09 -41.33
C TYR A 274 -1.44 20.15 -40.99
N GLU A 275 -2.59 19.75 -40.44
CA GLU A 275 -3.62 20.69 -40.01
C GLU A 275 -3.12 21.64 -38.91
N TYR A 276 -2.41 21.12 -37.90
CA TYR A 276 -1.77 21.93 -36.86
C TYR A 276 -0.80 22.96 -37.46
N ALA A 277 0.01 22.58 -38.45
CA ALA A 277 0.94 23.48 -39.12
C ALA A 277 0.20 24.65 -39.80
N LEU A 278 -0.99 24.42 -40.35
CA LEU A 278 -1.82 25.47 -40.95
C LEU A 278 -2.52 26.33 -39.88
N LEU A 279 -3.07 25.71 -38.82
CA LEU A 279 -3.81 26.40 -37.76
C LEU A 279 -2.92 27.27 -36.85
N SER A 280 -1.66 26.86 -36.63
CA SER A 280 -0.71 27.59 -35.77
C SER A 280 -0.22 28.94 -36.34
N GLN A 281 -0.58 29.27 -37.57
CA GLN A 281 -0.17 30.51 -38.24
C GLN A 281 -1.14 31.65 -37.91
N THR A 282 -0.96 32.32 -36.77
CA THR A 282 -1.75 33.52 -36.42
C THR A 282 -0.97 34.81 -36.68
N GLY A 283 -1.49 35.68 -37.56
CA GLY A 283 -0.99 37.05 -37.77
C GLY A 283 -0.50 37.36 -39.19
N THR A 284 -1.38 37.92 -40.04
CA THR A 284 -1.08 38.72 -41.27
C THR A 284 -0.31 38.08 -42.44
N LYS A 285 0.03 36.79 -42.42
CA LYS A 285 0.46 36.08 -43.64
C LYS A 285 -0.53 34.97 -43.97
N VAL A 286 -0.83 34.83 -45.25
CA VAL A 286 -1.75 33.83 -45.82
C VAL A 286 -1.43 32.45 -45.22
N ALA A 287 -2.46 31.73 -44.77
CA ALA A 287 -2.38 30.37 -44.23
C ALA A 287 -1.97 29.37 -45.32
N SER A 288 -0.71 29.42 -45.76
CA SER A 288 -0.24 28.66 -46.92
C SER A 288 1.18 28.11 -46.80
N ASP A 289 1.90 28.35 -45.70
CA ASP A 289 3.26 27.80 -45.52
C ASP A 289 3.29 26.71 -44.44
N PRO A 290 2.98 25.44 -44.76
CA PRO A 290 3.10 24.33 -43.82
C PRO A 290 4.56 23.88 -43.62
N SER A 291 5.54 24.80 -43.64
CA SER A 291 6.98 24.48 -43.56
C SER A 291 7.38 23.64 -42.34
N SER A 292 6.67 23.79 -41.21
CA SER A 292 6.87 22.93 -40.03
C SER A 292 6.50 21.46 -40.30
N TYR A 293 5.51 21.20 -41.14
CA TYR A 293 5.16 19.86 -41.60
C TYR A 293 6.07 19.39 -42.74
N THR A 294 6.18 20.18 -43.82
CA THR A 294 6.82 19.74 -45.07
C THR A 294 8.29 19.42 -44.91
N LYS A 295 8.95 20.06 -43.94
CA LYS A 295 10.32 19.75 -43.53
C LYS A 295 10.54 18.28 -43.17
N TYR A 296 9.55 17.61 -42.59
CA TYR A 296 9.69 16.28 -41.99
C TYR A 296 8.82 15.21 -42.64
N PHE A 297 7.65 15.60 -43.14
CA PHE A 297 6.63 14.66 -43.63
C PHE A 297 6.35 14.78 -45.13
N GLY A 298 7.12 15.62 -45.85
CA GLY A 298 6.93 15.82 -47.30
C GLY A 298 5.75 16.73 -47.64
N ASN A 299 5.36 16.75 -48.92
CA ASN A 299 4.25 17.59 -49.36
C ASN A 299 2.90 16.94 -49.01
N TRP A 300 1.84 17.73 -48.91
CA TRP A 300 0.49 17.21 -48.68
C TRP A 300 0.09 16.18 -49.74
N GLN A 301 0.46 16.40 -51.00
CA GLN A 301 0.16 15.50 -52.12
C GLN A 301 0.70 14.07 -51.94
N ASP A 302 1.67 13.89 -51.04
CA ASP A 302 2.28 12.60 -50.72
C ASP A 302 1.65 11.94 -49.47
N HIS A 303 0.57 12.51 -48.90
CA HIS A 303 -0.03 12.03 -47.64
C HIS A 303 -0.46 10.55 -47.70
N ASP A 304 -0.84 10.06 -48.88
CA ASP A 304 -1.26 8.67 -49.09
C ASP A 304 -0.14 7.66 -48.82
N MET A 305 1.13 8.09 -48.79
CA MET A 305 2.26 7.24 -48.43
C MET A 305 2.19 6.74 -46.97
N TYR A 306 1.44 7.41 -46.10
CA TYR A 306 1.26 7.02 -44.70
C TYR A 306 0.09 6.04 -44.49
N LYS A 307 -0.74 5.84 -45.51
CA LYS A 307 -1.92 4.96 -45.43
C LYS A 307 -1.52 3.51 -45.23
N GLY A 308 -2.03 2.89 -44.16
CA GLY A 308 -1.70 1.51 -43.80
C GLY A 308 -0.27 1.29 -43.29
N LEU A 309 0.51 2.36 -43.09
CA LEU A 309 1.83 2.27 -42.50
C LEU A 309 1.70 1.89 -41.02
N LYS A 310 2.52 0.93 -40.57
CA LYS A 310 2.57 0.54 -39.17
C LYS A 310 3.60 1.41 -38.45
N GLY A 311 3.14 2.21 -37.49
CA GLY A 311 3.99 3.09 -36.69
C GLY A 311 4.80 2.36 -35.62
N ASP A 312 5.77 3.08 -35.05
CA ASP A 312 6.53 2.68 -33.88
C ASP A 312 5.66 2.75 -32.62
N ASP A 313 5.60 1.64 -31.89
CA ASP A 313 4.89 1.54 -30.62
C ASP A 313 5.88 1.71 -29.45
N TRP A 314 6.04 2.95 -29.00
CA TRP A 314 6.98 3.32 -27.93
C TRP A 314 6.61 2.72 -26.58
N GLN A 315 5.31 2.61 -26.28
CA GLN A 315 4.84 1.96 -25.06
C GLN A 315 5.25 0.49 -25.06
N LYS A 316 5.15 -0.22 -26.19
CA LYS A 316 5.62 -1.60 -26.31
C LYS A 316 7.14 -1.73 -26.31
N GLN A 317 7.87 -0.78 -26.89
CA GLN A 317 9.34 -0.82 -26.81
C GLN A 317 9.84 -0.69 -25.36
N ILE A 318 9.15 0.11 -24.54
CA ILE A 318 9.57 0.41 -23.16
C ILE A 318 8.99 -0.56 -22.13
N PHE A 319 7.70 -0.91 -22.25
CA PHE A 319 6.98 -1.77 -21.30
C PHE A 319 6.68 -3.18 -21.81
N GLY A 320 7.00 -3.47 -23.08
CA GLY A 320 6.63 -4.74 -23.73
C GLY A 320 7.58 -5.90 -23.44
N ARG A 321 8.69 -5.70 -22.72
CA ARG A 321 9.51 -6.82 -22.25
C ARG A 321 8.70 -7.66 -21.25
N THR A 322 8.91 -8.97 -21.25
CA THR A 322 8.33 -9.82 -20.20
C THR A 322 9.12 -9.55 -18.92
N GLY A 323 8.45 -9.02 -17.91
CA GLY A 323 9.03 -8.88 -16.58
C GLY A 323 9.15 -10.25 -15.92
N GLU A 324 10.18 -10.46 -15.13
CA GLU A 324 10.46 -11.72 -14.46
C GLU A 324 10.52 -11.49 -12.96
N VAL A 325 9.84 -12.32 -12.19
CA VAL A 325 9.85 -12.25 -10.73
C VAL A 325 10.18 -13.60 -10.14
N GLN A 326 11.08 -13.62 -9.17
CA GLN A 326 11.42 -14.81 -8.42
C GLN A 326 11.43 -14.51 -6.93
N SER A 327 11.02 -15.49 -6.14
CA SER A 327 11.16 -15.43 -4.69
C SER A 327 11.61 -16.77 -4.13
N ARG A 328 12.44 -16.70 -3.09
CA ARG A 328 12.98 -17.83 -2.35
C ARG A 328 12.92 -17.50 -0.87
N ASP A 329 12.31 -18.37 -0.10
CA ASP A 329 12.03 -18.14 1.32
C ASP A 329 12.33 -19.41 2.11
N LEU A 330 13.24 -19.30 3.08
CA LEU A 330 13.68 -20.38 3.96
C LEU A 330 13.35 -20.01 5.40
N GLY A 331 12.41 -20.75 5.99
CA GLY A 331 12.03 -20.65 7.39
C GLY A 331 12.49 -21.87 8.19
N ILE A 332 13.11 -21.65 9.33
CA ILE A 332 13.52 -22.67 10.29
C ILE A 332 12.89 -22.34 11.64
N ARG A 333 12.05 -23.23 12.16
CA ARG A 333 11.29 -23.00 13.39
C ARG A 333 11.35 -24.21 14.28
N GLY A 334 11.38 -23.98 15.57
CA GLY A 334 11.32 -25.07 16.54
C GLY A 334 11.37 -24.55 17.96
N GLY A 335 11.30 -25.48 18.89
CA GLY A 335 11.39 -25.13 20.30
C GLY A 335 11.08 -26.29 21.22
N SER A 336 11.24 -25.98 22.49
CA SER A 336 10.83 -26.76 23.65
C SER A 336 10.07 -25.84 24.60
N ASP A 337 9.47 -26.40 25.65
CA ASP A 337 8.74 -25.66 26.68
C ASP A 337 9.50 -24.44 27.24
N MET A 338 10.83 -24.49 27.21
CA MET A 338 11.76 -23.48 27.73
C MET A 338 12.33 -22.52 26.68
N LEU A 339 12.44 -22.92 25.41
CA LEU A 339 13.06 -22.11 24.36
C LEU A 339 12.33 -22.31 23.04
N SER A 340 11.88 -21.22 22.43
CA SER A 340 11.35 -21.21 21.06
C SER A 340 12.21 -20.30 20.17
N TYR A 341 12.40 -20.72 18.92
CA TYR A 341 13.14 -19.96 17.92
C TYR A 341 12.40 -19.96 16.58
N ASN A 342 12.49 -18.85 15.86
CA ASN A 342 12.09 -18.67 14.48
C ASN A 342 13.23 -17.95 13.74
N PHE A 343 13.68 -18.51 12.64
CA PHE A 343 14.60 -17.89 11.70
C PHE A 343 13.94 -17.90 10.32
N ASN A 344 13.95 -16.76 9.62
CA ASN A 344 13.50 -16.69 8.23
C ASN A 344 14.48 -15.88 7.39
N TYR A 345 14.76 -16.37 6.18
CA TYR A 345 15.44 -15.62 5.14
C TYR A 345 14.59 -15.63 3.87
N ALA A 346 14.28 -14.46 3.34
CA ALA A 346 13.53 -14.30 2.11
C ALA A 346 14.30 -13.41 1.13
N HIS A 347 14.42 -13.88 -0.11
CA HIS A 347 14.95 -13.13 -1.24
C HIS A 347 13.82 -12.94 -2.26
N TYR A 348 13.61 -11.70 -2.69
CA TYR A 348 12.67 -11.32 -3.74
C TYR A 348 13.44 -10.52 -4.79
N ASP A 349 13.29 -10.89 -6.06
CA ASP A 349 13.98 -10.27 -7.17
C ASP A 349 13.01 -10.15 -8.35
N GLU A 350 12.80 -8.92 -8.80
CA GLU A 350 11.89 -8.56 -9.86
C GLU A 350 12.58 -7.68 -10.89
N LYS A 351 12.67 -8.20 -12.12
CA LYS A 351 12.95 -7.43 -13.32
C LYS A 351 11.64 -6.87 -13.86
N ALA A 352 11.41 -5.56 -13.70
CA ALA A 352 10.11 -4.95 -13.99
C ALA A 352 9.81 -4.92 -15.50
N ILE A 353 8.57 -4.60 -15.89
CA ILE A 353 8.20 -4.50 -17.32
C ILE A 353 8.85 -3.31 -18.03
N MET A 354 9.16 -2.22 -17.32
CA MET A 354 9.82 -1.04 -17.86
C MET A 354 11.34 -1.27 -18.01
N LEU A 355 11.91 -0.83 -19.13
CA LEU A 355 13.37 -0.82 -19.32
C LEU A 355 14.09 0.01 -18.24
N GLY A 356 15.19 -0.54 -17.72
CA GLY A 356 16.01 0.09 -16.67
C GLY A 356 15.44 -0.01 -15.24
N SER A 357 14.27 -0.64 -15.05
CA SER A 357 13.64 -0.78 -13.73
C SER A 357 13.73 -2.19 -13.18
N ASP A 358 14.38 -2.33 -12.03
CA ASP A 358 14.55 -3.59 -11.31
C ASP A 358 14.33 -3.35 -9.79
N TYR A 359 13.88 -4.38 -9.07
CA TYR A 359 13.61 -4.33 -7.63
C TYR A 359 14.10 -5.60 -6.95
N LYS A 360 14.98 -5.47 -5.96
CA LYS A 360 15.53 -6.59 -5.19
C LYS A 360 15.39 -6.34 -3.72
N ARG A 361 15.03 -7.37 -2.96
CA ARG A 361 14.90 -7.30 -1.51
C ARG A 361 15.39 -8.58 -0.84
N ASN A 362 16.20 -8.40 0.20
CA ASN A 362 16.59 -9.46 1.12
C ASN A 362 16.01 -9.14 2.50
N ASN A 363 15.25 -10.07 3.07
CA ASN A 363 14.72 -9.97 4.42
C ASN A 363 15.29 -11.10 5.27
N LEU A 364 15.81 -10.76 6.44
CA LEU A 364 16.23 -11.69 7.47
C LEU A 364 15.41 -11.42 8.73
N SER A 365 14.79 -12.43 9.32
CA SER A 365 14.15 -12.32 10.63
C SER A 365 14.64 -13.42 11.56
N LEU A 366 14.82 -13.06 12.83
CA LEU A 366 15.17 -13.94 13.92
C LEU A 366 14.32 -13.57 15.13
N ALA A 367 13.63 -14.54 15.72
CA ALA A 367 12.93 -14.38 16.98
C ALA A 367 13.31 -15.53 17.92
N LEU A 368 13.75 -15.19 19.13
CA LEU A 368 14.12 -16.09 20.20
C LEU A 368 13.28 -15.74 21.42
N LYS A 369 12.60 -16.72 22.01
CA LYS A 369 11.88 -16.54 23.28
C LYS A 369 12.25 -17.68 24.23
N SER A 370 12.72 -17.34 25.41
CA SER A 370 13.17 -18.28 26.43
C SER A 370 12.45 -18.04 27.75
N LYS A 371 11.88 -19.10 28.35
CA LYS A 371 11.43 -19.09 29.74
C LYS A 371 12.61 -19.48 30.60
N ILE A 372 13.34 -18.51 31.15
CA ILE A 372 14.50 -18.78 32.02
C ILE A 372 14.05 -19.50 33.31
N SER A 373 12.87 -19.17 33.81
CA SER A 373 12.21 -19.87 34.90
C SER A 373 10.69 -19.82 34.74
N LYS A 374 9.93 -20.40 35.68
CA LYS A 374 8.46 -20.29 35.68
C LYS A 374 7.94 -18.85 35.78
N LYS A 375 8.76 -17.93 36.30
CA LYS A 375 8.40 -16.53 36.55
C LYS A 375 9.14 -15.54 35.65
N ILE A 376 10.14 -15.97 34.88
CA ILE A 376 10.98 -15.07 34.09
C ILE A 376 11.03 -15.57 32.66
N ASP A 377 10.65 -14.70 31.73
CA ASP A 377 10.78 -14.90 30.30
C ASP A 377 11.63 -13.78 29.67
N VAL A 378 12.40 -14.14 28.65
CA VAL A 378 13.23 -13.22 27.88
C VAL A 378 12.97 -13.45 26.40
N GLY A 379 12.80 -12.36 25.67
CA GLY A 379 12.61 -12.35 24.23
C GLY A 379 13.69 -11.53 23.54
N PHE A 380 14.07 -11.95 22.35
CA PHE A 380 14.92 -11.19 21.45
C PHE A 380 14.39 -11.35 20.03
N THR A 381 14.12 -10.26 19.34
CA THR A 381 13.71 -10.24 17.94
C THR A 381 14.65 -9.33 17.15
N MET A 382 15.07 -9.78 15.97
CA MET A 382 15.91 -9.03 15.05
C MET A 382 15.34 -9.14 13.65
N ARG A 383 15.33 -8.05 12.90
CA ARG A 383 14.95 -8.02 11.48
C ARG A 383 15.91 -7.14 10.71
N TYR A 384 16.27 -7.60 9.52
CA TYR A 384 17.08 -6.85 8.57
C TYR A 384 16.42 -6.88 7.20
N SER A 385 16.31 -5.73 6.56
CA SER A 385 15.79 -5.54 5.21
C SER A 385 16.84 -4.80 4.40
N ASP A 386 17.22 -5.34 3.24
CA ASP A 386 18.15 -4.72 2.28
C ASP A 386 17.48 -4.68 0.92
N THR A 387 17.10 -3.48 0.49
CA THR A 387 16.34 -3.24 -0.74
C THR A 387 17.15 -2.40 -1.71
N GLU A 388 17.25 -2.85 -2.95
CA GLU A 388 17.82 -2.13 -4.10
C GLU A 388 16.68 -1.85 -5.08
N ILE A 389 16.58 -0.59 -5.52
CA ILE A 389 15.57 -0.13 -6.46
C ILE A 389 16.30 0.62 -7.59
N ASP A 390 16.16 0.12 -8.81
CA ASP A 390 16.77 0.69 -10.00
C ASP A 390 15.70 1.34 -10.90
N GLY A 391 16.08 2.43 -11.55
CA GLY A 391 15.25 3.20 -12.48
C GLY A 391 14.47 4.34 -11.81
N GLY A 392 14.31 5.45 -12.53
CA GLY A 392 13.62 6.65 -12.01
C GLY A 392 12.07 6.67 -12.13
N GLY A 393 11.41 5.53 -12.33
CA GLY A 393 9.94 5.45 -12.49
C GLY A 393 9.42 6.10 -13.79
N VAL A 394 8.14 6.46 -13.89
CA VAL A 394 7.61 7.24 -15.04
C VAL A 394 7.17 8.65 -14.68
N ASN A 395 6.91 8.87 -13.39
CA ASN A 395 6.50 10.12 -12.78
C ASN A 395 7.20 10.29 -11.44
N GLU A 396 7.63 11.50 -11.12
CA GLU A 396 8.26 11.82 -9.84
C GLU A 396 7.37 12.75 -9.01
N GLN A 397 7.27 12.50 -7.70
CA GLN A 397 6.43 13.33 -6.80
C GLN A 397 6.99 14.74 -6.56
N ASN A 398 8.30 14.89 -6.71
CA ASN A 398 9.04 16.14 -6.52
C ASN A 398 9.74 16.59 -7.82
N GLU A 399 9.19 16.22 -8.97
CA GLU A 399 9.67 16.71 -10.27
C GLU A 399 9.69 18.25 -10.29
N LYS A 400 10.72 18.83 -10.92
CA LYS A 400 10.79 20.29 -11.07
C LYS A 400 9.71 20.82 -12.02
N SER A 401 9.33 20.01 -12.99
CA SER A 401 8.30 20.31 -13.97
C SER A 401 7.62 19.01 -14.40
N SER A 402 6.31 19.07 -14.66
CA SER A 402 5.56 17.94 -15.23
C SER A 402 5.97 17.62 -16.67
N THR A 403 6.81 18.44 -17.31
CA THR A 403 7.46 18.13 -18.60
C THR A 403 8.43 16.97 -18.50
N ASP A 404 9.00 16.68 -17.32
CA ASP A 404 9.91 15.54 -17.10
C ASP A 404 9.17 14.20 -16.95
N SER A 405 7.84 14.19 -17.00
CA SER A 405 7.07 12.96 -17.03
C SER A 405 7.47 12.11 -18.24
N ARG A 406 7.96 10.89 -17.96
CA ARG A 406 8.43 9.98 -18.99
C ARG A 406 7.27 9.35 -19.73
N MET A 407 6.17 9.02 -19.04
CA MET A 407 4.98 8.48 -19.71
C MET A 407 4.37 9.50 -20.69
N ARG A 408 4.35 10.79 -20.33
CA ARG A 408 4.01 11.88 -21.26
C ARG A 408 4.85 11.84 -22.53
N THR A 409 6.16 11.70 -22.38
CA THR A 409 7.09 11.58 -23.51
C THR A 409 6.83 10.30 -24.31
N ILE A 410 6.60 9.17 -23.66
CA ILE A 410 6.40 7.86 -24.30
C ILE A 410 5.14 7.84 -25.17
N VAL A 411 4.02 8.35 -24.65
CA VAL A 411 2.72 8.31 -25.34
C VAL A 411 2.61 9.42 -26.37
N GLY A 412 3.08 10.62 -26.04
CA GLY A 412 3.03 11.79 -26.92
C GLY A 412 4.11 11.82 -28.00
N TYR A 413 4.98 10.81 -28.12
CA TYR A 413 6.01 10.79 -29.15
C TYR A 413 5.48 10.39 -30.52
N ALA A 414 6.14 10.91 -31.57
CA ALA A 414 5.76 10.61 -32.95
C ALA A 414 5.80 9.10 -33.23
N PRO A 415 4.77 8.52 -33.87
CA PRO A 415 4.71 7.09 -34.19
C PRO A 415 5.58 6.73 -35.40
N LEU A 416 6.52 7.60 -35.80
CA LEU A 416 7.33 7.49 -37.00
C LEU A 416 8.79 7.83 -36.69
N PRO A 417 9.76 7.04 -37.22
CA PRO A 417 11.19 7.31 -37.03
C PRO A 417 11.65 8.36 -38.06
N VAL A 418 11.27 9.62 -37.85
CA VAL A 418 11.66 10.73 -38.73
C VAL A 418 12.93 11.39 -38.22
N SER A 419 13.98 11.38 -39.05
CA SER A 419 15.26 12.00 -38.72
C SER A 419 15.12 13.51 -38.47
N GLY A 420 15.71 14.00 -37.38
CA GLY A 420 15.70 15.42 -37.01
C GLY A 420 14.36 15.97 -36.51
N LEU A 421 13.31 15.14 -36.41
CA LEU A 421 12.05 15.48 -35.73
C LEU A 421 12.26 15.56 -34.20
N THR A 422 13.28 14.87 -33.72
CA THR A 422 13.60 14.63 -32.32
C THR A 422 14.80 15.49 -31.95
N SER A 423 14.76 16.15 -30.79
CA SER A 423 15.98 16.76 -30.25
C SER A 423 16.74 15.74 -29.38
N GLU A 424 18.07 15.77 -29.45
CA GLU A 424 18.92 14.98 -28.55
C GLU A 424 19.10 15.67 -27.19
N ASP A 425 18.63 16.92 -27.09
CA ASP A 425 18.73 17.83 -25.96
C ASP A 425 17.44 18.67 -25.80
N VAL A 426 17.29 19.27 -24.63
CA VAL A 426 16.26 20.29 -24.37
C VAL A 426 16.82 21.65 -24.80
N ASN A 427 16.33 22.21 -25.91
CA ASN A 427 16.67 23.57 -26.35
C ASN A 427 15.67 24.60 -25.79
N GLY A 428 16.12 25.83 -25.51
CA GLY A 428 15.25 26.93 -25.04
C GLY A 428 14.86 26.83 -23.57
N ASP A 429 13.62 27.18 -23.22
CA ASP A 429 13.07 27.12 -21.85
C ASP A 429 12.68 25.70 -21.39
N GLY A 430 12.83 24.72 -22.29
CA GLY A 430 12.56 23.31 -22.07
C GLY A 430 11.10 22.89 -22.08
N THR A 431 10.23 23.67 -22.71
CA THR A 431 8.80 23.38 -22.82
C THR A 431 8.38 22.75 -24.16
N ASP A 432 9.20 22.91 -25.21
CA ASP A 432 8.95 22.48 -26.60
C ASP A 432 9.86 21.33 -27.04
N VAL A 433 9.60 20.10 -26.58
CA VAL A 433 10.54 19.02 -26.87
C VAL A 433 9.85 17.68 -27.16
N LEU A 434 10.00 17.23 -28.40
CA LEU A 434 9.75 15.85 -28.79
C LEU A 434 11.02 15.02 -28.48
N ILE A 435 11.10 14.50 -27.25
CA ILE A 435 12.27 13.77 -26.73
C ILE A 435 12.14 12.29 -27.08
N ASN A 436 13.22 11.66 -27.56
CA ASN A 436 13.22 10.22 -27.76
C ASN A 436 12.93 9.46 -26.44
N PRO A 437 11.90 8.59 -26.39
CA PRO A 437 11.49 7.93 -25.15
C PRO A 437 12.58 7.09 -24.48
N LEU A 438 13.45 6.44 -25.26
CA LEU A 438 14.56 5.64 -24.71
C LEU A 438 15.62 6.53 -24.06
N LYS A 439 15.90 7.69 -24.68
CA LYS A 439 16.85 8.68 -24.14
C LYS A 439 16.30 9.33 -22.86
N SER A 440 15.02 9.70 -22.85
CA SER A 440 14.31 10.26 -21.68
C SER A 440 14.43 9.35 -20.45
N ILE A 441 14.33 8.02 -20.64
CA ILE A 441 14.52 7.03 -19.58
C ILE A 441 15.96 7.05 -19.05
N SER A 442 16.96 6.95 -19.94
CA SER A 442 18.37 6.91 -19.53
C SER A 442 18.88 8.21 -18.91
N ASP A 443 18.31 9.35 -19.31
CA ASP A 443 18.65 10.67 -18.78
C ASP A 443 17.92 11.00 -17.47
N ASN A 444 16.96 10.17 -17.05
CA ASN A 444 16.27 10.25 -15.77
C ASN A 444 16.50 8.98 -14.94
N ASP A 445 17.72 8.47 -14.93
CA ASP A 445 18.03 7.27 -14.17
C ASP A 445 18.13 7.56 -12.66
N ARG A 446 17.92 6.52 -11.85
CA ARG A 446 17.96 6.60 -10.38
C ARG A 446 18.31 5.24 -9.80
N GLN A 447 19.07 5.24 -8.72
CA GLN A 447 19.33 4.04 -7.92
C GLN A 447 19.19 4.35 -6.45
N GLN A 448 18.42 3.52 -5.74
CA GLN A 448 18.20 3.65 -4.31
C GLN A 448 18.60 2.38 -3.57
N PHE A 449 19.27 2.55 -2.44
CA PHE A 449 19.56 1.49 -1.48
C PHE A 449 18.88 1.83 -0.16
N ARG A 450 18.03 0.94 0.33
CA ARG A 450 17.33 1.09 1.61
C ARG A 450 17.70 -0.07 2.52
N LYS A 451 18.27 0.25 3.68
CA LYS A 451 18.64 -0.73 4.70
C LYS A 451 17.89 -0.41 5.98
N ASN A 452 17.12 -1.37 6.46
CA ASN A 452 16.42 -1.27 7.73
C ASN A 452 16.92 -2.36 8.68
N PHE A 453 17.28 -1.98 9.90
CA PHE A 453 17.70 -2.90 10.95
C PHE A 453 16.92 -2.64 12.23
N ASN A 454 16.10 -3.62 12.60
CA ASN A 454 15.20 -3.57 13.74
C ASN A 454 15.60 -4.60 14.79
N MET A 455 15.65 -4.21 16.06
CA MET A 455 15.93 -5.08 17.19
C MET A 455 14.96 -4.79 18.33
N LEU A 456 14.52 -5.84 19.02
CA LEU A 456 13.67 -5.76 20.21
C LEU A 456 14.14 -6.77 21.26
N GLY A 457 14.54 -6.27 22.42
CA GLY A 457 14.73 -7.08 23.63
C GLY A 457 13.52 -6.97 24.54
N SER A 458 13.04 -8.10 25.05
CA SER A 458 11.91 -8.18 25.98
C SER A 458 12.32 -8.92 27.24
N PHE A 459 11.93 -8.40 28.40
CA PHE A 459 12.09 -9.05 29.69
C PHE A 459 10.73 -9.08 30.41
N GLY A 460 10.25 -10.28 30.71
CA GLY A 460 9.04 -10.54 31.47
C GLY A 460 9.36 -11.11 32.85
N TRP A 461 8.72 -10.58 33.88
CA TRP A 461 8.83 -11.06 35.25
C TRP A 461 7.47 -11.11 35.96
N GLU A 462 7.04 -12.31 36.33
CA GLU A 462 5.93 -12.54 37.24
C GLU A 462 6.40 -12.35 38.68
N ILE A 463 6.32 -11.11 39.16
CA ILE A 463 6.82 -10.65 40.47
C ILE A 463 6.15 -11.46 41.59
N VAL A 464 4.82 -11.48 41.56
CA VAL A 464 3.95 -12.34 42.36
C VAL A 464 2.91 -12.95 41.42
N ASP A 465 2.25 -14.01 41.87
CA ASP A 465 1.28 -14.73 41.03
C ASP A 465 0.26 -13.75 40.42
N ASN A 466 0.11 -13.83 39.10
CA ASN A 466 -0.74 -12.98 38.26
C ASN A 466 -0.31 -11.51 38.12
N LEU A 467 0.78 -11.04 38.76
CA LEU A 467 1.36 -9.71 38.55
C LEU A 467 2.60 -9.80 37.66
N LYS A 468 2.49 -9.32 36.42
CA LYS A 468 3.55 -9.42 35.41
C LYS A 468 4.07 -8.04 35.04
N LEU A 469 5.36 -7.82 35.28
CA LEU A 469 6.13 -6.74 34.69
C LEU A 469 6.63 -7.21 33.32
N LYS A 470 6.53 -6.33 32.32
CA LYS A 470 7.16 -6.51 31.01
C LYS A 470 7.90 -5.24 30.62
N VAL A 471 9.18 -5.39 30.27
CA VAL A 471 10.08 -4.35 29.80
C VAL A 471 10.46 -4.66 28.36
N ASP A 472 10.20 -3.75 27.44
CA ASP A 472 10.52 -3.86 26.02
C ASP A 472 11.45 -2.71 25.61
N LEU A 473 12.64 -3.04 25.11
CA LEU A 473 13.63 -2.09 24.59
C LEU A 473 13.86 -2.36 23.10
N GLY A 474 13.56 -1.38 22.25
CA GLY A 474 13.65 -1.51 20.81
C GLY A 474 14.52 -0.44 20.15
N LEU A 475 15.21 -0.85 19.10
CA LEU A 475 16.06 0.00 18.26
C LEU A 475 15.71 -0.24 16.80
N ASP A 476 15.53 0.85 16.05
CA ASP A 476 15.31 0.85 14.61
C ASP A 476 16.33 1.79 13.97
N ASN A 477 17.11 1.27 13.03
CA ASN A 477 18.04 2.08 12.24
C ASN A 477 17.66 1.92 10.77
N PHE A 478 17.29 3.03 10.14
CA PHE A 478 16.93 3.07 8.74
C PHE A 478 17.90 3.98 7.99
N ASN A 479 18.55 3.42 6.98
CA ASN A 479 19.50 4.14 6.14
C ASN A 479 19.03 4.09 4.68
N THR A 480 18.98 5.24 4.02
CA THR A 480 18.68 5.35 2.59
C THR A 480 19.79 6.07 1.87
N GLN A 481 20.28 5.47 0.79
CA GLN A 481 21.14 6.12 -0.19
C GLN A 481 20.37 6.27 -1.49
N ASP A 482 20.39 7.46 -2.08
CA ASP A 482 19.67 7.79 -3.29
C ASP A 482 20.60 8.51 -4.28
N TYR A 483 20.75 7.95 -5.47
CA TYR A 483 21.53 8.52 -6.56
C TYR A 483 20.56 8.88 -7.69
N ARG A 484 20.41 10.17 -7.95
CA ARG A 484 19.52 10.70 -8.98
C ARG A 484 20.33 11.39 -10.06
N PHE A 485 20.20 10.93 -11.30
CA PHE A 485 20.88 11.52 -12.46
C PHE A 485 19.89 12.30 -13.33
N TYR A 486 20.38 13.42 -13.86
CA TYR A 486 19.67 14.24 -14.83
C TYR A 486 20.57 14.47 -16.04
N GLY A 487 20.14 13.96 -17.19
CA GLY A 487 20.81 14.11 -18.48
C GLY A 487 20.28 15.29 -19.30
N LEU A 488 20.76 15.39 -20.54
CA LEU A 488 20.53 16.52 -21.44
C LEU A 488 19.07 16.71 -21.84
N THR A 489 18.28 15.63 -21.77
CA THR A 489 16.85 15.67 -22.13
C THR A 489 15.92 16.11 -20.99
N THR A 490 16.46 16.52 -19.83
CA THR A 490 15.64 16.87 -18.66
C THR A 490 15.43 18.38 -18.53
N TYR A 491 14.21 18.77 -18.13
CA TYR A 491 13.89 20.15 -17.75
C TYR A 491 14.79 20.63 -16.60
N TYR A 492 15.13 19.72 -15.68
CA TYR A 492 16.08 20.01 -14.61
C TYR A 492 17.38 20.60 -15.17
N ILE A 493 18.04 19.98 -16.16
CA ILE A 493 19.32 20.48 -16.71
C ILE A 493 19.18 21.81 -17.47
N ALA A 494 18.02 22.04 -18.09
CA ALA A 494 17.78 23.30 -18.80
C ALA A 494 17.57 24.49 -17.85
N ASN A 495 16.99 24.26 -16.66
CA ASN A 495 16.45 25.36 -15.83
C ASN A 495 16.95 25.42 -14.39
N ALA A 496 17.38 24.31 -13.79
CA ALA A 496 17.78 24.27 -12.38
C ALA A 496 19.26 24.64 -12.13
N PRO A 497 20.24 24.20 -12.94
CA PRO A 497 21.62 24.68 -12.84
C PRO A 497 21.76 26.18 -13.06
N VAL A 498 22.83 26.74 -12.50
CA VAL A 498 23.29 28.09 -12.84
C VAL A 498 23.59 28.17 -14.34
N SER A 499 23.42 29.35 -14.93
CA SER A 499 23.48 29.56 -16.40
C SER A 499 24.74 29.01 -17.07
N THR A 500 25.89 29.01 -16.38
CA THR A 500 27.16 28.50 -16.92
C THR A 500 27.24 26.96 -16.97
N LEU A 501 26.34 26.26 -16.29
CA LEU A 501 26.29 24.80 -16.18
C LEU A 501 25.01 24.19 -16.77
N GLN A 502 24.12 25.02 -17.33
CA GLN A 502 22.95 24.54 -18.07
C GLN A 502 23.37 23.77 -19.32
N GLY A 503 22.58 22.78 -19.71
CA GLY A 503 22.89 21.90 -20.85
C GLY A 503 24.02 20.88 -20.58
N MET A 504 24.39 20.67 -19.32
CA MET A 504 25.38 19.66 -18.90
C MET A 504 24.77 18.74 -17.84
N PRO A 505 25.04 17.42 -17.84
CA PRO A 505 24.41 16.50 -16.89
C PRO A 505 24.71 16.84 -15.42
N ALA A 506 23.87 16.31 -14.53
CA ALA A 506 23.91 16.54 -13.09
C ALA A 506 23.60 15.27 -12.31
N MET A 507 24.04 15.26 -11.05
CA MET A 507 23.75 14.22 -10.09
C MET A 507 23.38 14.84 -8.74
N ILE A 508 22.30 14.33 -8.15
CA ILE A 508 21.94 14.59 -6.76
C ILE A 508 22.10 13.29 -5.98
N MET A 509 22.80 13.35 -4.86
CA MET A 509 23.06 12.22 -3.98
C MET A 509 22.49 12.51 -2.59
N GLY A 510 21.61 11.64 -2.10
CA GLY A 510 21.07 11.70 -0.73
C GLY A 510 21.61 10.56 0.13
N ASP A 511 22.04 10.85 1.35
CA ASP A 511 22.32 9.88 2.43
C ASP A 511 21.47 10.25 3.64
N THR A 512 20.44 9.47 3.93
CA THR A 512 19.54 9.67 5.07
C THR A 512 19.77 8.58 6.10
N LYS A 513 19.99 8.96 7.36
CA LYS A 513 20.19 8.07 8.51
C LYS A 513 19.18 8.41 9.58
N GLU A 514 18.33 7.45 9.89
CA GLU A 514 17.31 7.57 10.91
C GLU A 514 17.55 6.55 12.01
N ARG A 515 17.34 6.99 13.25
CA ARG A 515 17.41 6.14 14.43
C ARG A 515 16.19 6.38 15.31
N ARG A 516 15.49 5.31 15.66
CA ARG A 516 14.41 5.34 16.64
C ARG A 516 14.75 4.42 17.80
N PHE A 517 14.70 4.95 19.01
CA PHE A 517 14.77 4.15 20.23
C PHE A 517 13.43 4.16 20.93
N ARG A 518 12.99 2.99 21.40
CA ARG A 518 11.73 2.81 22.12
C ARG A 518 11.96 2.06 23.42
N ASN A 519 11.42 2.59 24.50
CA ASN A 519 11.36 1.92 25.80
C ASN A 519 9.89 1.85 26.23
N ALA A 520 9.38 0.65 26.48
CA ALA A 520 8.01 0.47 26.94
C ALA A 520 7.96 -0.50 28.11
N ASN A 521 7.36 -0.03 29.20
CA ASN A 521 7.29 -0.76 30.46
C ASN A 521 5.82 -0.92 30.83
N THR A 522 5.39 -2.15 31.11
CA THR A 522 4.00 -2.44 31.50
C THR A 522 3.95 -3.32 32.73
N LEU A 523 2.97 -3.06 33.58
CA LEU A 523 2.64 -3.87 34.73
C LEU A 523 1.19 -4.31 34.61
N ASN A 524 0.95 -5.62 34.52
CA ASN A 524 -0.36 -6.21 34.32
C ASN A 524 -0.72 -7.15 35.49
N TYR A 525 -1.93 -6.99 36.05
CA TYR A 525 -2.46 -7.85 37.10
C TYR A 525 -3.77 -8.52 36.66
N ASP A 526 -3.85 -9.83 36.85
CA ASP A 526 -5.06 -10.63 36.67
C ASP A 526 -5.68 -10.98 38.04
N PHE A 527 -6.86 -10.43 38.31
CA PHE A 527 -7.57 -10.52 39.59
C PHE A 527 -8.35 -11.83 39.77
N LYS A 528 -8.20 -12.85 38.90
CA LYS A 528 -8.93 -14.12 38.98
C LYS A 528 -8.89 -14.82 40.34
N LYS A 529 -7.81 -14.65 41.12
CA LYS A 529 -7.68 -15.23 42.46
C LYS A 529 -8.52 -14.52 43.53
N ILE A 530 -8.96 -13.28 43.27
CA ILE A 530 -9.62 -12.40 44.24
C ILE A 530 -11.12 -12.30 43.96
N MET A 531 -11.56 -12.31 42.69
CA MET A 531 -12.94 -11.96 42.31
C MET A 531 -13.90 -13.15 42.10
N GLY A 532 -13.45 -14.40 42.29
CA GLY A 532 -14.27 -15.61 42.06
C GLY A 532 -14.42 -15.99 40.59
N GLU A 533 -15.11 -17.09 40.28
CA GLU A 533 -15.20 -17.63 38.91
C GLU A 533 -16.11 -16.84 37.96
N ASP A 534 -17.10 -16.13 38.52
CA ASP A 534 -18.07 -15.34 37.74
C ASP A 534 -17.51 -13.98 37.30
N HIS A 535 -16.38 -13.54 37.84
CA HIS A 535 -15.81 -12.22 37.59
C HIS A 535 -14.36 -12.35 37.13
N HIS A 536 -14.04 -11.76 35.99
CA HIS A 536 -12.67 -11.71 35.49
C HIS A 536 -12.28 -10.26 35.21
N LEU A 537 -11.37 -9.73 36.04
CA LEU A 537 -10.81 -8.39 35.90
C LEU A 537 -9.31 -8.51 35.58
N THR A 538 -8.88 -7.82 34.53
CA THR A 538 -7.45 -7.59 34.25
C THR A 538 -7.19 -6.10 34.22
N ALA A 539 -6.16 -5.64 34.91
CA ALA A 539 -5.72 -4.24 34.87
C ALA A 539 -4.26 -4.15 34.44
N LEU A 540 -3.97 -3.20 33.57
CA LEU A 540 -2.66 -2.89 33.05
C LEU A 540 -2.36 -1.41 33.26
N ILE A 541 -1.14 -1.09 33.67
CA ILE A 541 -0.57 0.26 33.62
C ILE A 541 0.75 0.20 32.86
N GLY A 542 1.12 1.30 32.20
CA GLY A 542 2.36 1.34 31.46
C GLY A 542 2.86 2.75 31.15
N GLU A 543 4.13 2.78 30.78
CA GLU A 543 4.88 3.95 30.32
C GLU A 543 5.56 3.59 29.00
N GLU A 544 5.63 4.56 28.09
CA GLU A 544 6.32 4.42 26.81
C GLU A 544 7.06 5.71 26.46
N SER A 545 8.32 5.57 26.08
CA SER A 545 9.14 6.64 25.53
C SER A 545 9.67 6.28 24.15
N ILE A 546 9.62 7.25 23.23
CA ILE A 546 10.15 7.16 21.88
C ILE A 546 11.04 8.38 21.64
N ASP A 547 12.25 8.12 21.16
CA ASP A 547 13.20 9.14 20.70
C ASP A 547 13.54 8.85 19.23
N TYR A 548 13.37 9.84 18.37
CA TYR A 548 13.64 9.74 16.94
C TYR A 548 14.62 10.83 16.51
N ASN A 549 15.68 10.41 15.85
CA ASN A 549 16.68 11.29 15.26
C ASN A 549 16.80 10.97 13.77
N SER A 550 16.92 12.01 12.94
CA SER A 550 17.18 11.87 11.51
C SER A 550 18.26 12.86 11.07
N ASN A 551 19.16 12.39 10.23
CA ASN A 551 20.15 13.20 9.55
C ASN A 551 20.10 12.93 8.06
N THR A 552 20.10 13.97 7.25
CA THR A 552 20.12 13.88 5.79
C THR A 552 21.26 14.71 5.25
N VAL A 553 22.13 14.09 4.45
CA VAL A 553 23.15 14.77 3.67
C VAL A 553 22.74 14.72 2.21
N THR A 554 22.55 15.89 1.59
CA THR A 554 22.29 16.02 0.16
C THR A 554 23.50 16.66 -0.51
N THR A 555 24.06 15.99 -1.51
CA THR A 555 25.13 16.51 -2.35
C THR A 555 24.59 16.78 -3.76
N THR A 556 24.78 18.00 -4.25
CA THR A 556 24.38 18.37 -5.61
C THR A 556 25.63 18.64 -6.45
N ILE A 557 25.76 17.94 -7.59
CA ILE A 557 26.86 18.08 -8.54
C ILE A 557 26.28 18.37 -9.91
N HIS A 558 26.71 19.45 -10.56
CA HIS A 558 26.29 19.84 -11.91
C HIS A 558 27.48 19.86 -12.86
N GLY A 559 27.27 20.04 -14.16
CA GLY A 559 28.38 20.33 -15.07
C GLY A 559 29.26 19.14 -15.41
N TYR A 560 28.71 17.93 -15.44
CA TYR A 560 29.44 16.76 -15.96
C TYR A 560 29.66 16.89 -17.48
N PRO A 561 30.63 16.17 -18.07
CA PRO A 561 30.76 16.09 -19.53
C PRO A 561 29.47 15.54 -20.17
N THR A 562 29.08 16.08 -21.32
CA THR A 562 27.78 15.78 -21.98
C THR A 562 27.60 14.32 -22.39
N PHE A 563 28.68 13.56 -22.54
CA PHE A 563 28.67 12.11 -22.84
C PHE A 563 28.58 11.22 -21.59
N PHE A 564 28.46 11.80 -20.39
CA PHE A 564 28.28 11.04 -19.16
C PHE A 564 26.85 10.48 -19.09
N ASP A 565 26.79 9.20 -18.75
CA ASP A 565 25.58 8.50 -18.33
C ASP A 565 25.56 8.40 -16.79
N PHE A 566 24.48 7.84 -16.23
CA PHE A 566 24.33 7.62 -14.79
C PHE A 566 25.56 6.96 -14.16
N ASN A 567 26.08 5.89 -14.76
CA ASN A 567 27.19 5.12 -14.19
C ASN A 567 28.50 5.91 -14.17
N LYS A 568 28.82 6.63 -15.24
CA LYS A 568 30.00 7.51 -15.29
C LYS A 568 29.87 8.67 -14.30
N ALA A 569 28.72 9.34 -14.25
CA ALA A 569 28.49 10.44 -13.31
C ALA A 569 28.61 9.99 -11.84
N LYS A 570 28.11 8.78 -11.54
CA LYS A 570 28.17 8.18 -10.20
C LYS A 570 29.58 7.77 -9.80
N THR A 571 30.36 7.22 -10.72
CA THR A 571 31.70 6.68 -10.42
C THR A 571 32.81 7.72 -10.54
N LEU A 572 32.61 8.77 -11.35
CA LEU A 572 33.57 9.83 -11.62
C LEU A 572 33.04 11.20 -11.17
N THR A 573 32.54 11.29 -9.94
CA THR A 573 31.93 12.51 -9.38
C THR A 573 32.85 13.75 -9.43
N THR A 574 34.17 13.55 -9.42
CA THR A 574 35.18 14.62 -9.52
C THR A 574 35.22 15.30 -10.90
N GLN A 575 34.56 14.73 -11.90
CA GLN A 575 34.46 15.31 -13.24
C GLN A 575 33.26 16.27 -13.40
N GLY A 576 32.43 16.42 -12.35
CA GLY A 576 31.42 17.47 -12.25
C GLY A 576 31.89 18.63 -11.36
N THR A 577 31.06 19.66 -11.26
CA THR A 577 31.23 20.84 -10.41
C THR A 577 30.31 20.75 -9.19
N PRO A 578 30.84 20.56 -7.96
CA PRO A 578 30.03 20.54 -6.74
C PRO A 578 29.30 21.87 -6.53
N GLN A 579 28.00 21.81 -6.26
CA GLN A 579 27.16 23.00 -6.02
C GLN A 579 26.85 23.20 -4.54
N SER A 580 26.39 22.15 -3.86
CA SER A 580 26.09 22.18 -2.43
C SER A 580 26.35 20.83 -1.76
N VAL A 581 26.63 20.91 -0.46
CA VAL A 581 26.60 19.79 0.47
C VAL A 581 25.78 20.24 1.66
N ASP A 582 24.50 19.87 1.64
CA ASP A 582 23.52 20.29 2.64
C ASP A 582 23.39 19.20 3.69
N ASN A 583 23.86 19.46 4.90
CA ASN A 583 23.77 18.54 6.04
C ASN A 583 22.67 19.00 7.00
N TYR A 584 21.55 18.29 7.00
CA TYR A 584 20.37 18.62 7.79
C TYR A 584 20.21 17.64 8.96
N TYR A 585 20.26 18.17 10.19
CA TYR A 585 19.88 17.44 11.40
C TYR A 585 18.46 17.83 11.78
N MET A 586 17.57 16.84 11.84
CA MET A 586 16.20 17.08 12.23
C MET A 586 16.14 17.46 13.73
N PRO A 587 15.29 18.41 14.14
CA PRO A 587 15.09 18.70 15.56
C PRO A 587 14.59 17.48 16.35
N ASP A 588 14.79 17.48 17.67
CA ASP A 588 14.42 16.38 18.58
C ASP A 588 12.92 16.02 18.49
N ASP A 589 12.60 14.85 17.94
CA ASP A 589 11.24 14.27 17.93
C ASP A 589 11.12 13.22 19.04
N ARG A 590 10.38 13.57 20.09
CA ARG A 590 10.23 12.75 21.30
C ARG A 590 8.76 12.63 21.69
N LEU A 591 8.41 11.43 22.14
CA LEU A 591 7.11 11.12 22.72
C LEU A 591 7.33 10.44 24.08
N LEU A 592 6.65 10.92 25.11
CA LEU A 592 6.55 10.25 26.40
C LEU A 592 5.07 10.00 26.69
N SER A 593 4.72 8.81 27.16
CA SER A 593 3.31 8.44 27.33
C SER A 593 3.11 7.62 28.59
N PHE A 594 1.96 7.82 29.22
CA PHE A 594 1.48 7.01 30.34
C PHE A 594 0.09 6.50 30.03
N PHE A 595 -0.17 5.22 30.29
CA PHE A 595 -1.45 4.62 29.95
C PHE A 595 -1.89 3.56 30.96
N GLY A 596 -3.20 3.37 31.04
CA GLY A 596 -3.83 2.33 31.83
C GLY A 596 -5.00 1.71 31.10
N ARG A 597 -5.25 0.43 31.34
CA ARG A 597 -6.38 -0.31 30.77
C ARG A 597 -6.96 -1.28 31.79
N ALA A 598 -8.28 -1.35 31.89
CA ALA A 598 -9.01 -2.34 32.66
C ALA A 598 -10.00 -3.08 31.75
N ASN A 599 -9.95 -4.42 31.75
CA ASN A 599 -10.97 -5.25 31.12
C ASN A 599 -11.69 -6.05 32.19
N TYR A 600 -13.02 -6.00 32.18
CA TYR A 600 -13.89 -6.70 33.11
C TYR A 600 -14.86 -7.58 32.33
N ASP A 601 -14.97 -8.84 32.72
CA ASP A 601 -15.97 -9.78 32.25
C ASP A 601 -16.79 -10.26 33.45
N TYR A 602 -18.11 -10.24 33.28
CA TYR A 602 -19.05 -10.86 34.21
C TYR A 602 -19.76 -12.03 33.53
N LYS A 603 -19.58 -13.23 34.08
CA LYS A 603 -20.20 -14.51 33.67
C LYS A 603 -20.00 -14.86 32.20
N ASN A 604 -18.92 -14.40 31.57
CA ASN A 604 -18.72 -14.57 30.13
C ASN A 604 -19.85 -13.94 29.29
N ARG A 605 -20.59 -12.95 29.83
CA ARG A 605 -21.78 -12.33 29.19
C ARG A 605 -21.58 -10.85 28.95
N TYR A 606 -21.20 -10.12 29.99
CA TYR A 606 -21.06 -8.67 29.96
C TYR A 606 -19.58 -8.32 30.01
N LEU A 607 -19.11 -7.72 28.92
CA LEU A 607 -17.74 -7.33 28.70
C LEU A 607 -17.64 -5.82 28.82
N LEU A 608 -16.71 -5.32 29.61
CA LEU A 608 -16.41 -3.90 29.74
C LEU A 608 -14.91 -3.69 29.58
N SER A 609 -14.52 -2.67 28.82
CA SER A 609 -13.14 -2.25 28.66
C SER A 609 -13.06 -0.74 28.84
N ALA A 610 -12.12 -0.28 29.65
CA ALA A 610 -11.81 1.13 29.83
C ALA A 610 -10.30 1.34 29.66
N THR A 611 -9.92 2.34 28.89
CA THR A 611 -8.53 2.72 28.63
C THR A 611 -8.40 4.22 28.85
N PHE A 612 -7.30 4.64 29.46
CA PHE A 612 -6.93 6.04 29.56
C PHE A 612 -5.46 6.20 29.23
N ARG A 613 -5.13 7.18 28.38
CA ARG A 613 -3.76 7.45 27.96
C ARG A 613 -3.49 8.95 27.97
N ALA A 614 -2.29 9.32 28.41
CA ALA A 614 -1.76 10.68 28.35
C ALA A 614 -0.46 10.66 27.52
N ASP A 615 -0.40 11.45 26.45
CA ASP A 615 0.76 11.55 25.55
C ASP A 615 1.38 12.96 25.61
N GLY A 616 2.69 13.04 25.82
CA GLY A 616 3.48 14.27 25.78
C GLY A 616 4.39 14.29 24.56
N SER A 617 4.27 15.30 23.68
CA SER A 617 5.07 15.40 22.45
C SER A 617 5.99 16.62 22.44
N SER A 618 7.24 16.45 21.97
CA SER A 618 8.19 17.57 21.79
C SER A 618 7.78 18.57 20.70
N LYS A 619 6.79 18.23 19.87
CA LYS A 619 6.22 19.10 18.84
C LYS A 619 5.33 20.20 19.43
N PHE A 620 5.01 20.12 20.72
CA PHE A 620 4.15 21.06 21.43
C PHE A 620 4.85 21.73 22.65
N LEU A 621 4.66 23.05 22.82
CA LEU A 621 5.13 23.84 23.96
C LEU A 621 4.43 23.41 25.25
N GLU A 622 5.01 23.77 26.39
CA GLU A 622 4.64 23.23 27.71
C GLU A 622 3.14 23.27 28.01
N GLN A 623 2.46 24.36 27.63
CA GLN A 623 1.01 24.53 27.82
C GLN A 623 0.14 23.49 27.09
N ASN A 624 0.58 22.98 25.94
CA ASN A 624 -0.16 22.05 25.07
C ASN A 624 0.55 20.70 24.90
N ARG A 625 1.63 20.46 25.66
CA ARG A 625 2.50 19.29 25.49
C ARG A 625 1.74 17.98 25.65
N TRP A 626 0.84 17.93 26.62
CA TRP A 626 0.08 16.74 26.99
C TRP A 626 -1.30 16.70 26.34
N GLY A 627 -1.63 15.58 25.69
CA GLY A 627 -2.97 15.21 25.25
C GLY A 627 -3.52 14.05 26.07
N TYR A 628 -4.84 14.03 26.31
CA TYR A 628 -5.51 13.02 27.14
C TYR A 628 -6.60 12.30 26.34
N PHE A 629 -6.56 10.98 26.34
CA PHE A 629 -7.31 10.14 25.40
C PHE A 629 -8.04 9.00 26.15
N PRO A 630 -9.26 9.25 26.64
CA PRO A 630 -10.10 8.21 27.24
C PRO A 630 -10.79 7.35 26.18
N ALA A 631 -10.98 6.07 26.46
CA ALA A 631 -11.79 5.17 25.64
C ALA A 631 -12.53 4.13 26.49
N PHE A 632 -13.76 3.82 26.08
CA PHE A 632 -14.66 2.89 26.74
C PHE A 632 -15.32 1.98 25.69
N ALA A 633 -15.49 0.71 26.03
CA ALA A 633 -16.25 -0.23 25.22
C ALA A 633 -17.00 -1.23 26.08
N ALA A 634 -18.20 -1.59 25.62
CA ALA A 634 -19.04 -2.58 26.24
C ALA A 634 -19.48 -3.63 25.20
N GLY A 635 -19.58 -4.88 25.62
CA GLY A 635 -20.07 -5.99 24.81
C GLY A 635 -21.05 -6.85 25.62
N TRP A 636 -22.11 -7.31 24.97
CA TRP A 636 -23.09 -8.21 25.56
C TRP A 636 -23.26 -9.44 24.67
N LYS A 637 -22.80 -10.59 25.16
CA LYS A 637 -22.96 -11.90 24.53
C LYS A 637 -24.36 -12.45 24.86
N ILE A 638 -25.35 -12.02 24.07
CA ILE A 638 -26.75 -12.43 24.17
C ILE A 638 -26.90 -13.96 24.05
N SER A 639 -26.05 -14.62 23.25
CA SER A 639 -26.05 -16.08 23.12
C SER A 639 -25.69 -16.84 24.40
N GLU A 640 -25.05 -16.19 25.37
CA GLU A 640 -24.68 -16.79 26.66
C GLU A 640 -25.79 -16.63 27.72
N GLU A 641 -26.89 -15.95 27.40
CA GLU A 641 -28.04 -15.84 28.28
C GLU A 641 -28.83 -17.15 28.37
N SER A 642 -29.39 -17.43 29.56
CA SER A 642 -30.09 -18.70 29.83
C SER A 642 -31.24 -18.97 28.87
N PHE A 643 -31.90 -17.95 28.33
CA PHE A 643 -33.01 -18.09 27.39
C PHE A 643 -32.57 -18.45 25.95
N LEU A 644 -31.29 -18.33 25.61
CA LEU A 644 -30.73 -18.65 24.29
C LEU A 644 -29.61 -19.69 24.29
N LYS A 645 -28.99 -19.97 25.45
CA LYS A 645 -27.84 -20.86 25.57
C LYS A 645 -28.06 -22.28 25.04
N ASP A 646 -29.30 -22.79 25.12
CA ASP A 646 -29.64 -24.14 24.66
C ASP A 646 -29.97 -24.23 23.15
N LYS A 647 -29.92 -23.11 22.41
CA LYS A 647 -30.26 -23.07 20.98
C LYS A 647 -29.08 -23.51 20.12
N THR A 648 -29.09 -24.74 19.65
CA THR A 648 -28.01 -25.35 18.84
C THR A 648 -27.75 -24.69 17.47
N TRP A 649 -28.72 -23.94 16.94
CA TRP A 649 -28.57 -23.19 15.69
C TRP A 649 -27.83 -21.85 15.87
N LEU A 650 -27.66 -21.39 17.10
CA LEU A 650 -27.00 -20.14 17.45
C LEU A 650 -25.69 -20.44 18.19
N ASN A 651 -24.56 -19.92 17.68
CA ASN A 651 -23.23 -20.08 18.29
C ASN A 651 -22.75 -18.80 18.96
N LEU A 652 -23.00 -17.66 18.33
CA LEU A 652 -22.66 -16.36 18.86
C LEU A 652 -23.72 -15.36 18.44
N LEU A 653 -24.20 -14.59 19.40
CA LEU A 653 -24.90 -13.33 19.16
C LEU A 653 -24.36 -12.34 20.16
N LYS A 654 -23.65 -11.32 19.67
CA LYS A 654 -23.03 -10.31 20.53
C LYS A 654 -23.29 -8.92 19.96
N VAL A 655 -23.79 -8.03 20.80
CA VAL A 655 -23.82 -6.60 20.50
C VAL A 655 -22.66 -5.92 21.22
N ARG A 656 -22.06 -4.91 20.58
CA ARG A 656 -20.97 -4.14 21.15
C ARG A 656 -21.10 -2.67 20.81
N ALA A 657 -20.66 -1.81 21.73
CA ALA A 657 -20.60 -0.38 21.54
C ALA A 657 -19.28 0.16 22.09
N SER A 658 -18.68 1.12 21.40
CA SER A 658 -17.45 1.78 21.85
C SER A 658 -17.48 3.28 21.59
N TYR A 659 -16.85 4.02 22.50
CA TYR A 659 -16.59 5.45 22.43
C TYR A 659 -15.14 5.68 22.81
N GLY A 660 -14.40 6.50 22.08
CA GLY A 660 -13.08 6.90 22.52
C GLY A 660 -12.48 8.03 21.72
N GLU A 661 -11.46 8.64 22.32
CA GLU A 661 -10.73 9.76 21.75
C GLU A 661 -9.31 9.30 21.42
N ALA A 662 -8.77 9.79 20.31
CA ALA A 662 -7.38 9.57 19.92
C ALA A 662 -6.81 10.88 19.35
N GLY A 663 -5.60 11.24 19.77
CA GLY A 663 -4.92 12.43 19.26
C GLY A 663 -4.19 12.18 17.95
N ASN A 664 -3.67 13.23 17.33
CA ASN A 664 -2.71 13.18 16.23
C ASN A 664 -1.79 14.40 16.34
N ASN A 665 -0.48 14.20 16.16
CA ASN A 665 0.55 15.24 16.23
C ASN A 665 1.46 15.23 15.00
N ASN A 666 0.97 14.72 13.86
CA ASN A 666 1.80 14.51 12.68
C ASN A 666 2.07 15.80 11.87
N ILE A 667 2.68 16.78 12.53
CA ILE A 667 3.29 17.98 11.94
C ILE A 667 4.83 17.86 11.97
N PRO A 668 5.55 18.64 11.15
CA PRO A 668 7.00 18.78 11.29
C PRO A 668 7.38 19.28 12.69
N VAL A 669 8.58 18.97 13.18
CA VAL A 669 9.05 19.47 14.48
C VAL A 669 9.41 20.97 14.36
N GLY A 670 9.29 21.72 15.45
CA GLY A 670 9.76 23.10 15.53
C GLY A 670 8.80 24.16 14.98
N GLN A 671 7.56 23.81 14.62
CA GLN A 671 6.56 24.76 14.10
C GLN A 671 6.07 25.80 15.11
N GLN A 672 6.58 25.77 16.34
CA GLN A 672 6.17 26.65 17.44
C GLN A 672 7.20 27.75 17.74
N VAL A 673 8.38 27.66 17.12
CA VAL A 673 9.50 28.58 17.34
C VAL A 673 10.03 29.06 16.00
N GLN A 674 10.62 30.24 15.97
CA GLN A 674 11.19 30.78 14.74
C GLN A 674 12.43 29.96 14.34
N ILE A 675 12.34 29.27 13.20
CA ILE A 675 13.47 28.56 12.60
C ILE A 675 14.14 29.50 11.59
N PHE A 676 15.47 29.53 11.61
CA PHE A 676 16.29 30.16 10.56
C PHE A 676 16.92 29.06 9.69
N GLN A 677 16.97 29.28 8.39
CA GLN A 677 17.52 28.36 7.41
C GLN A 677 18.58 29.08 6.57
N SER A 678 19.66 28.37 6.26
CA SER A 678 20.64 28.85 5.28
C SER A 678 20.01 28.80 3.90
N THR A 679 19.92 29.94 3.23
CA THR A 679 19.36 30.07 1.88
C THR A 679 20.43 30.63 0.97
N ALA A 680 20.70 29.95 -0.15
CA ALA A 680 21.58 30.49 -1.18
C ALA A 680 21.00 31.79 -1.75
N THR A 681 21.84 32.81 -1.92
CA THR A 681 21.41 34.09 -2.49
C THR A 681 22.44 34.60 -3.49
N THR A 682 21.96 35.16 -4.59
CA THR A 682 22.75 35.89 -5.58
C THR A 682 22.48 37.39 -5.54
N TRP A 683 21.49 37.81 -4.74
CA TRP A 683 21.02 39.19 -4.64
C TRP A 683 21.86 40.05 -3.69
N VAL A 684 22.70 39.40 -2.86
CA VAL A 684 23.62 40.07 -1.93
C VAL A 684 25.04 39.85 -2.45
N ASN A 685 25.64 40.93 -2.98
CA ASN A 685 26.95 40.84 -3.60
C ASN A 685 28.03 40.38 -2.60
N GLY A 686 28.82 39.37 -2.98
CA GLY A 686 29.86 38.78 -2.14
C GLY A 686 29.38 37.79 -1.06
N VAL A 687 28.07 37.51 -0.98
CA VAL A 687 27.50 36.54 -0.03
C VAL A 687 26.76 35.46 -0.81
N THR A 688 27.21 34.21 -0.70
CA THR A 688 26.60 33.08 -1.40
C THR A 688 25.42 32.45 -0.66
N SER A 689 25.31 32.67 0.66
CA SER A 689 24.18 32.21 1.48
C SER A 689 23.93 33.14 2.68
N VAL A 690 22.67 33.26 3.07
CA VAL A 690 22.22 34.03 4.24
C VAL A 690 21.34 33.18 5.13
N TRP A 691 21.28 33.50 6.42
CA TRP A 691 20.28 32.94 7.31
C TRP A 691 19.00 33.75 7.20
N ALA A 692 17.94 33.12 6.69
CA ALA A 692 16.61 33.71 6.59
C ALA A 692 15.63 32.95 7.47
N PRO A 693 14.59 33.61 8.01
CA PRO A 693 13.44 32.92 8.58
C PRO A 693 12.91 31.86 7.62
N SER A 694 12.51 30.70 8.15
CA SER A 694 11.81 29.70 7.35
C SER A 694 10.54 30.31 6.74
N LYS A 695 10.08 29.77 5.61
CA LYS A 695 8.83 30.20 4.97
C LYS A 695 7.57 29.84 5.75
N THR A 696 7.70 29.09 6.84
CA THR A 696 6.60 28.78 7.74
C THR A 696 6.66 29.66 9.00
N MET A 697 5.59 30.38 9.26
CA MET A 697 5.43 31.19 10.45
C MET A 697 5.25 30.28 11.68
N PRO A 698 5.92 30.57 12.82
CA PRO A 698 5.72 29.81 14.03
C PRO A 698 4.33 30.03 14.62
N ASN A 699 3.80 29.02 15.31
CA ASN A 699 2.57 29.10 16.08
C ASN A 699 2.75 28.43 17.47
N PRO A 700 2.96 29.21 18.55
CA PRO A 700 3.17 28.66 19.89
C PRO A 700 1.93 27.97 20.49
N ASP A 701 0.74 28.23 19.95
CA ASP A 701 -0.54 27.73 20.46
C ASP A 701 -0.95 26.39 19.84
N LEU A 702 -0.08 25.79 19.01
CA LEU A 702 -0.34 24.46 18.44
C LEU A 702 -0.61 23.42 19.53
N LYS A 703 -1.64 22.61 19.30
CA LYS A 703 -2.09 21.50 20.15
C LYS A 703 -2.44 20.27 19.29
N TRP A 704 -2.81 19.19 19.95
CA TRP A 704 -3.21 17.93 19.32
C TRP A 704 -4.46 18.10 18.44
N GLU A 705 -4.50 17.43 17.29
CA GLU A 705 -5.72 17.13 16.54
C GLU A 705 -6.42 15.95 17.23
N THR A 706 -7.73 16.01 17.46
CA THR A 706 -8.45 14.98 18.25
C THR A 706 -9.54 14.33 17.43
N THR A 707 -9.54 12.99 17.36
CA THR A 707 -10.58 12.19 16.73
C THR A 707 -11.43 11.49 17.78
N VAL A 708 -12.73 11.79 17.78
CA VAL A 708 -13.75 11.09 18.58
C VAL A 708 -14.38 10.00 17.72
N THR A 709 -14.29 8.75 18.15
CA THR A 709 -14.86 7.59 17.47
C THR A 709 -16.03 7.02 18.26
N GLN A 710 -17.15 6.81 17.57
CA GLN A 710 -18.34 6.13 18.07
C GLN A 710 -18.60 4.91 17.19
N ASN A 711 -18.77 3.73 17.79
CA ASN A 711 -19.02 2.49 17.04
C ASN A 711 -20.14 1.69 17.71
N PHE A 712 -21.01 1.11 16.89
CA PHE A 712 -21.96 0.08 17.30
C PHE A 712 -21.81 -1.12 16.37
N GLY A 713 -21.67 -2.32 16.94
CA GLY A 713 -21.41 -3.55 16.21
C GLY A 713 -22.32 -4.70 16.64
N LEU A 714 -22.63 -5.55 15.68
CA LEU A 714 -23.34 -6.82 15.88
C LEU A 714 -22.49 -7.95 15.30
N ASP A 715 -22.05 -8.87 16.15
CA ASP A 715 -21.33 -10.08 15.75
C ASP A 715 -22.27 -11.29 15.86
N PHE A 716 -22.25 -12.17 14.85
CA PHE A 716 -23.12 -13.34 14.81
C PHE A 716 -22.42 -14.59 14.28
N GLY A 717 -22.89 -15.75 14.72
CA GLY A 717 -22.49 -17.07 14.26
C GLY A 717 -23.64 -18.05 14.40
N PHE A 718 -24.01 -18.70 13.29
CA PHE A 718 -25.13 -19.63 13.20
C PHE A 718 -24.68 -20.98 12.63
N PHE A 719 -25.45 -22.03 12.95
CA PHE A 719 -25.34 -23.38 12.38
C PHE A 719 -23.93 -23.98 12.50
N LYS A 720 -23.34 -23.93 13.71
CA LYS A 720 -21.95 -24.29 13.99
C LYS A 720 -20.96 -23.38 13.25
N ASN A 721 -21.22 -22.07 13.27
CA ASN A 721 -20.46 -21.02 12.57
C ASN A 721 -20.34 -21.18 11.05
N ARG A 722 -21.19 -22.01 10.44
CA ARG A 722 -21.23 -22.13 8.96
C ARG A 722 -21.73 -20.86 8.29
N LEU A 723 -22.48 -20.03 9.01
CA LEU A 723 -22.74 -18.64 8.65
C LEU A 723 -22.27 -17.78 9.81
N SER A 724 -21.28 -16.92 9.59
CA SER A 724 -20.77 -16.02 10.62
C SER A 724 -20.39 -14.68 10.03
N GLY A 725 -20.35 -13.65 10.86
CA GLY A 725 -20.09 -12.31 10.36
C GLY A 725 -20.21 -11.22 11.40
N ASN A 726 -20.08 -9.99 10.92
CA ASN A 726 -20.31 -8.80 11.70
C ASN A 726 -20.92 -7.68 10.83
N PHE A 727 -21.63 -6.80 11.52
CA PHE A 727 -22.06 -5.51 10.99
C PHE A 727 -21.58 -4.42 11.96
N ASP A 728 -20.99 -3.36 11.44
CA ASP A 728 -20.55 -2.21 12.22
C ASP A 728 -21.12 -0.93 11.60
N VAL A 729 -21.62 -0.03 12.45
CA VAL A 729 -21.89 1.36 12.09
C VAL A 729 -21.01 2.26 12.93
N TYR A 730 -20.46 3.29 12.32
CA TYR A 730 -19.51 4.17 13.01
C TYR A 730 -19.67 5.63 12.60
N LYS A 731 -19.20 6.50 13.50
CA LYS A 731 -19.05 7.92 13.30
C LYS A 731 -17.73 8.38 13.92
N ASN A 732 -16.83 8.88 13.09
CA ASN A 732 -15.57 9.49 13.50
C ASN A 732 -15.66 10.99 13.23
N ILE A 733 -15.42 11.81 14.24
CA ILE A 733 -15.34 13.27 14.11
C ILE A 733 -13.92 13.69 14.51
N THR A 734 -13.22 14.36 13.62
CA THR A 734 -11.88 14.88 13.89
C THR A 734 -11.94 16.39 13.97
N SER A 735 -11.63 16.94 15.14
CA SER A 735 -11.64 18.37 15.44
C SER A 735 -10.23 18.90 15.68
N ASP A 736 -10.09 20.22 15.69
CA ASP A 736 -8.80 20.90 15.88
C ASP A 736 -7.75 20.49 14.83
N LEU A 737 -8.19 20.30 13.58
CA LEU A 737 -7.35 19.81 12.50
C LEU A 737 -6.08 20.66 12.38
N LEU A 738 -4.94 20.00 12.20
CA LEU A 738 -3.64 20.66 12.06
C LEU A 738 -3.41 21.03 10.59
N ILE A 739 -3.96 22.18 10.19
CA ILE A 739 -3.96 22.67 8.81
C ILE A 739 -2.71 23.50 8.54
N ASN A 740 -2.01 23.21 7.42
CA ASN A 740 -0.95 24.07 6.89
C ASN A 740 -1.59 25.25 6.12
N PHE A 741 -1.91 26.33 6.84
CA PHE A 741 -2.71 27.43 6.33
C PHE A 741 -1.83 28.44 5.57
N PRO A 742 -2.15 28.80 4.31
CA PRO A 742 -1.40 29.82 3.58
C PRO A 742 -1.61 31.21 4.21
N VAL A 743 -0.52 31.96 4.43
CA VAL A 743 -0.58 33.32 4.97
C VAL A 743 -0.02 34.29 3.93
N SER A 744 -0.78 35.34 3.60
CA SER A 744 -0.34 36.35 2.61
C SER A 744 0.02 37.66 3.31
N GLY A 745 1.04 38.35 2.82
CA GLY A 745 1.43 39.69 3.29
C GLY A 745 2.23 39.73 4.61
N SER A 746 2.53 38.59 5.23
CA SER A 746 3.30 38.50 6.49
C SER A 746 4.81 38.26 6.29
N GLY A 747 5.26 38.03 5.06
CA GLY A 747 6.63 37.60 4.75
C GLY A 747 6.87 36.08 4.88
N TYR A 748 5.87 35.35 5.38
CA TYR A 748 5.79 33.89 5.39
C TYR A 748 4.83 33.41 4.31
N ASP A 749 4.96 32.15 3.89
CA ASP A 749 4.06 31.54 2.92
C ASP A 749 2.96 30.74 3.62
N PHE A 750 3.27 30.10 4.77
CA PHE A 750 2.36 29.25 5.52
C PHE A 750 2.45 29.41 7.04
N GLN A 751 1.42 28.94 7.77
CA GLN A 751 1.43 28.76 9.22
C GLN A 751 0.60 27.52 9.57
N TYR A 752 1.12 26.63 10.42
CA TYR A 752 0.30 25.55 10.98
C TYR A 752 -0.70 26.11 11.99
N ARG A 753 -1.96 25.69 11.91
CA ARG A 753 -3.04 26.12 12.83
C ARG A 753 -3.96 24.96 13.19
N ASN A 754 -4.45 24.92 14.42
CA ASN A 754 -5.56 24.06 14.82
C ASN A 754 -6.88 24.73 14.40
N MET A 755 -7.50 24.25 13.32
CA MET A 755 -8.75 24.81 12.81
C MET A 755 -9.53 23.80 11.97
N GLY A 756 -10.85 23.87 12.06
CA GLY A 756 -11.74 23.03 11.26
C GLY A 756 -12.09 21.69 11.90
N GLU A 757 -13.01 20.99 11.25
CA GLU A 757 -13.55 19.71 11.69
C GLU A 757 -13.96 18.88 10.46
N THR A 758 -13.62 17.59 10.46
CA THR A 758 -14.07 16.60 9.48
C THR A 758 -14.87 15.49 10.16
N GLN A 759 -15.67 14.79 9.36
CA GLN A 759 -16.45 13.66 9.80
C GLN A 759 -16.39 12.52 8.78
N ASN A 760 -16.23 11.29 9.27
CA ASN A 760 -16.47 10.06 8.53
C ASN A 760 -17.61 9.29 9.17
N THR A 761 -18.60 8.88 8.40
CA THR A 761 -19.72 8.06 8.88
C THR A 761 -19.96 6.92 7.92
N GLY A 762 -20.09 5.71 8.44
CA GLY A 762 -20.14 4.54 7.58
C GLY A 762 -20.75 3.31 8.19
N PHE A 763 -20.90 2.33 7.30
CA PHE A 763 -21.39 0.98 7.57
C PHE A 763 -20.38 -0.03 7.00
N GLU A 764 -20.10 -1.07 7.77
CA GLU A 764 -19.22 -2.17 7.40
C GLU A 764 -19.96 -3.48 7.61
N ALA A 765 -19.78 -4.42 6.70
CA ALA A 765 -20.33 -5.76 6.78
C ALA A 765 -19.28 -6.80 6.40
N THR A 766 -19.20 -7.88 7.16
CA THR A 766 -18.44 -9.08 6.79
C THR A 766 -19.33 -10.30 6.97
N ILE A 767 -19.39 -11.16 5.96
CA ILE A 767 -20.17 -12.40 5.96
C ILE A 767 -19.27 -13.53 5.48
N ASN A 768 -19.20 -14.60 6.25
CA ASN A 768 -18.47 -15.82 5.92
C ASN A 768 -19.47 -16.98 5.86
N VAL A 769 -19.39 -17.77 4.80
CA VAL A 769 -20.28 -18.90 4.52
C VAL A 769 -19.44 -20.14 4.26
N VAL A 770 -19.53 -21.13 5.14
CA VAL A 770 -18.99 -22.48 4.93
C VAL A 770 -20.05 -23.33 4.25
N ALA A 771 -20.13 -23.19 2.93
CA ALA A 771 -21.15 -23.83 2.10
C ALA A 771 -20.98 -25.36 2.07
N ILE A 772 -19.74 -25.85 1.99
CA ILE A 772 -19.43 -27.27 2.05
C ILE A 772 -18.19 -27.46 2.92
N GLU A 773 -18.24 -28.41 3.84
CA GLU A 773 -17.12 -28.81 4.67
C GLU A 773 -17.19 -30.32 4.87
N LYS A 774 -16.33 -31.02 4.15
CA LYS A 774 -16.14 -32.47 4.19
C LYS A 774 -14.64 -32.74 4.07
N GLU A 775 -14.22 -33.89 4.59
CA GLU A 775 -12.81 -34.31 4.62
C GLU A 775 -12.09 -34.16 3.27
N LYS A 776 -12.73 -34.57 2.16
CA LYS A 776 -12.13 -34.55 0.83
C LYS A 776 -12.54 -33.35 -0.03
N TYR A 777 -13.54 -32.57 0.38
CA TYR A 777 -14.01 -31.43 -0.39
C TYR A 777 -14.59 -30.33 0.50
N GLY A 778 -14.19 -29.10 0.23
CA GLY A 778 -14.63 -27.91 0.95
C GLY A 778 -14.93 -26.77 -0.01
N LEU A 779 -15.87 -25.93 0.37
CA LEU A 779 -16.24 -24.72 -0.36
C LEU A 779 -16.66 -23.66 0.66
N ASN A 780 -15.95 -22.54 0.66
CA ASN A 780 -16.24 -21.40 1.50
C ASN A 780 -16.26 -20.11 0.68
N PHE A 781 -17.10 -19.20 1.15
CA PHE A 781 -17.28 -17.86 0.62
C PHE A 781 -17.02 -16.87 1.74
N SER A 782 -16.28 -15.80 1.45
CA SER A 782 -16.13 -14.66 2.32
C SER A 782 -16.52 -13.42 1.55
N PHE A 783 -17.38 -12.60 2.11
CA PHE A 783 -17.86 -11.34 1.54
C PHE A 783 -17.58 -10.23 2.54
N ASN A 784 -17.08 -9.10 2.07
CA ASN A 784 -16.91 -7.91 2.89
C ASN A 784 -17.28 -6.66 2.09
N MET A 785 -17.86 -5.68 2.77
CA MET A 785 -18.29 -4.42 2.19
C MET A 785 -18.12 -3.29 3.19
N GLY A 786 -17.66 -2.13 2.71
CA GLY A 786 -17.62 -0.87 3.43
C GLY A 786 -18.34 0.23 2.63
N MET A 787 -19.02 1.11 3.35
CA MET A 787 -19.60 2.34 2.83
C MET A 787 -19.18 3.46 3.78
N ASN A 788 -18.42 4.44 3.28
CA ASN A 788 -17.95 5.57 4.08
C ASN A 788 -18.33 6.89 3.40
N LYS A 789 -18.97 7.78 4.15
CA LYS A 789 -19.24 9.15 3.72
C LYS A 789 -18.35 10.10 4.50
N ASN A 790 -17.43 10.75 3.79
CA ASN A 790 -16.62 11.84 4.31
C ASN A 790 -17.39 13.17 4.19
N ARG A 791 -17.20 14.06 5.17
CA ARG A 791 -17.75 15.42 5.17
C ARG A 791 -16.82 16.38 5.90
N ILE A 792 -16.63 17.57 5.34
CA ILE A 792 -15.99 18.70 6.00
C ILE A 792 -17.07 19.46 6.76
N ASN A 793 -17.00 19.47 8.09
CA ASN A 793 -17.97 20.18 8.94
C ASN A 793 -17.58 21.65 9.13
N SER A 794 -16.28 21.96 9.18
CA SER A 794 -15.76 23.32 9.32
C SER A 794 -14.35 23.43 8.76
N LEU A 795 -13.98 24.61 8.22
CA LEU A 795 -12.60 24.99 7.88
C LEU A 795 -12.09 26.14 8.77
N GLY A 796 -12.72 26.33 9.93
CA GLY A 796 -12.42 27.44 10.83
C GLY A 796 -12.93 28.76 10.26
N VAL A 797 -12.01 29.65 9.86
CA VAL A 797 -12.34 30.99 9.35
C VAL A 797 -12.68 31.02 7.85
N MET A 798 -12.49 29.90 7.15
CA MET A 798 -12.78 29.76 5.72
C MET A 798 -14.10 29.03 5.50
N ASN A 799 -14.79 29.36 4.39
CA ASN A 799 -15.92 28.56 3.89
C ASN A 799 -15.47 27.56 2.82
N ASN A 800 -14.50 27.95 2.00
CA ASN A 800 -13.87 27.09 1.00
C ASN A 800 -12.47 27.62 0.62
N PHE A 801 -11.69 26.78 -0.06
CA PHE A 801 -10.51 27.19 -0.82
C PHE A 801 -10.24 26.18 -1.95
N GLY A 802 -9.59 26.65 -3.02
CA GLY A 802 -9.18 25.84 -4.15
C GLY A 802 -7.81 25.20 -3.94
N GLN A 803 -7.58 24.07 -4.59
CA GLN A 803 -6.27 23.43 -4.66
C GLN A 803 -5.98 22.95 -6.08
N ALA A 804 -4.81 23.31 -6.59
CA ALA A 804 -4.29 22.82 -7.86
C ALA A 804 -3.47 21.53 -7.68
N THR A 805 -3.64 20.57 -8.59
CA THR A 805 -2.76 19.39 -8.74
C THR A 805 -1.39 19.74 -9.34
N GLY A 806 -1.34 20.79 -10.17
CA GLY A 806 -0.15 21.22 -10.91
C GLY A 806 0.27 20.28 -12.06
N TRP A 807 -0.54 19.29 -12.46
CA TRP A 807 -0.14 18.36 -13.53
C TRP A 807 0.03 19.08 -14.88
N ALA A 808 -0.83 20.03 -15.18
CA ALA A 808 -0.77 20.89 -16.38
C ALA A 808 -0.03 22.21 -16.12
N SER A 809 0.94 22.22 -15.19
CA SER A 809 1.57 23.45 -14.70
C SER A 809 0.50 24.44 -14.19
N SER A 810 0.48 25.69 -14.68
CA SER A 810 -0.47 26.73 -14.27
C SER A 810 -1.72 26.84 -15.14
N GLN A 811 -1.90 26.00 -16.17
CA GLN A 811 -2.97 26.19 -17.18
C GLN A 811 -4.39 26.01 -16.62
N ILE A 812 -4.59 25.07 -15.69
CA ILE A 812 -5.93 24.71 -15.18
C ILE A 812 -6.27 25.48 -13.89
N GLY A 813 -5.25 25.87 -13.12
CA GLY A 813 -5.39 26.47 -11.80
C GLY A 813 -5.95 25.47 -10.79
N ASP A 814 -6.84 25.94 -9.92
CA ASP A 814 -7.52 25.09 -8.94
C ASP A 814 -8.50 24.12 -9.64
N ASP A 815 -8.23 22.83 -9.47
CA ASP A 815 -8.99 21.69 -10.02
C ASP A 815 -9.63 20.82 -8.93
N TYR A 816 -9.42 21.17 -7.65
CA TYR A 816 -10.12 20.63 -6.49
C TYR A 816 -10.68 21.77 -5.64
N LEU A 817 -11.87 21.55 -5.08
CA LEU A 817 -12.52 22.48 -4.15
C LEU A 817 -12.67 21.83 -2.78
N ILE A 818 -12.12 22.49 -1.75
CA ILE A 818 -12.28 22.10 -0.36
C ILE A 818 -13.33 23.03 0.22
N GLU A 819 -14.54 22.52 0.46
CA GLU A 819 -15.69 23.32 0.87
C GLU A 819 -16.44 22.69 2.06
N VAL A 820 -16.88 23.54 2.98
CA VAL A 820 -17.74 23.13 4.10
C VAL A 820 -19.04 22.50 3.59
N GLY A 821 -19.35 21.30 4.06
CA GLY A 821 -20.50 20.51 3.63
C GLY A 821 -20.18 19.48 2.55
N SER A 822 -19.06 19.62 1.84
CA SER A 822 -18.60 18.67 0.82
C SER A 822 -17.66 17.60 1.41
N SER A 823 -17.26 16.63 0.60
CA SER A 823 -16.24 15.62 0.92
C SER A 823 -14.88 16.02 0.35
N LEU A 824 -13.79 15.56 0.97
CA LEU A 824 -12.46 15.74 0.38
C LEU A 824 -12.35 15.06 -0.99
N GLY A 825 -11.69 15.69 -1.97
CA GLY A 825 -11.57 15.11 -3.32
C GLY A 825 -12.74 15.42 -4.26
N ALA A 826 -13.46 16.52 -3.99
CA ALA A 826 -14.41 17.10 -4.92
C ALA A 826 -13.65 17.80 -6.06
N MET A 827 -13.84 17.31 -7.29
CA MET A 827 -13.22 17.85 -8.49
C MET A 827 -13.97 19.10 -8.94
N TYR A 828 -13.24 20.17 -9.25
CA TYR A 828 -13.78 21.49 -9.54
C TYR A 828 -13.33 21.97 -10.92
N GLY A 829 -14.29 22.14 -11.84
CA GLY A 829 -14.01 22.45 -13.24
C GLY A 829 -15.26 22.86 -14.00
N TYR A 830 -15.18 22.87 -15.33
CA TYR A 830 -16.29 23.30 -16.19
C TYR A 830 -17.15 22.14 -16.65
N LYS A 831 -18.41 22.41 -17.00
CA LYS A 831 -19.27 21.43 -17.67
C LYS A 831 -19.12 21.55 -19.18
N ASN A 832 -18.81 20.45 -19.84
CA ASN A 832 -18.67 20.37 -21.29
C ASN A 832 -20.06 20.40 -21.95
N ASP A 833 -20.23 21.22 -22.99
CA ASP A 833 -21.44 21.34 -23.80
C ASP A 833 -21.17 20.96 -25.28
N GLY A 834 -20.14 20.13 -25.49
CA GLY A 834 -19.72 19.66 -26.81
C GLY A 834 -18.79 20.65 -27.50
N ARG A 835 -19.12 21.02 -28.73
CA ARG A 835 -18.34 21.95 -29.56
C ARG A 835 -19.26 22.96 -30.22
N TYR A 836 -18.72 24.11 -30.59
CA TYR A 836 -19.45 25.08 -31.38
C TYR A 836 -19.68 24.53 -32.79
N GLU A 837 -20.93 24.55 -33.24
CA GLU A 837 -21.30 24.11 -34.59
C GLU A 837 -21.29 25.28 -35.57
N VAL A 838 -21.21 25.02 -36.87
CA VAL A 838 -21.35 26.08 -37.90
C VAL A 838 -22.67 26.85 -37.72
N ALA A 839 -23.73 26.15 -37.31
CA ALA A 839 -25.04 26.73 -37.08
C ALA A 839 -25.07 27.78 -35.94
N ASP A 840 -24.09 27.78 -35.03
CA ASP A 840 -23.98 28.74 -33.92
C ASP A 840 -23.50 30.13 -34.39
N PHE A 841 -23.09 30.28 -35.65
CA PHE A 841 -22.48 31.51 -36.17
C PHE A 841 -23.22 32.06 -37.41
N ASP A 842 -23.13 33.37 -37.58
CA ASP A 842 -23.35 34.04 -38.85
C ASP A 842 -22.02 34.17 -39.60
N TYR A 843 -22.03 33.94 -40.91
CA TYR A 843 -20.83 34.05 -41.75
C TYR A 843 -20.85 35.37 -42.51
N VAL A 844 -20.08 36.36 -42.03
CA VAL A 844 -20.09 37.73 -42.55
C VAL A 844 -18.66 38.18 -42.86
N GLY A 845 -18.41 38.61 -44.10
CA GLY A 845 -17.10 39.13 -44.52
C GLY A 845 -15.95 38.12 -44.41
N GLY A 846 -16.24 36.83 -44.61
CA GLY A 846 -15.25 35.75 -44.50
C GLY A 846 -14.91 35.35 -43.06
N LYS A 847 -15.74 35.74 -42.08
CA LYS A 847 -15.53 35.46 -40.66
C LYS A 847 -16.79 34.89 -40.03
N TYR A 848 -16.60 33.98 -39.08
CA TYR A 848 -17.65 33.49 -38.20
C TYR A 848 -17.87 34.48 -37.06
N VAL A 849 -19.10 34.92 -36.88
CA VAL A 849 -19.55 35.80 -35.79
C VAL A 849 -20.61 35.05 -35.01
N LEU A 850 -20.41 34.88 -33.70
CA LEU A 850 -21.31 34.10 -32.87
C LEU A 850 -22.71 34.75 -32.87
N LYS A 851 -23.77 33.95 -33.08
CA LYS A 851 -25.14 34.45 -33.12
C LYS A 851 -25.58 34.98 -31.76
N THR A 852 -26.47 35.97 -31.80
CA THR A 852 -27.11 36.49 -30.58
C THR A 852 -27.94 35.39 -29.91
N GLY A 853 -27.76 35.20 -28.61
CA GLY A 853 -28.45 34.17 -27.82
C GLY A 853 -27.71 32.82 -27.74
N VAL A 854 -26.60 32.64 -28.48
CA VAL A 854 -25.68 31.53 -28.24
C VAL A 854 -24.72 31.91 -27.11
N VAL A 855 -24.53 31.01 -26.16
CA VAL A 855 -23.60 31.18 -25.04
C VAL A 855 -22.18 31.44 -25.56
N SER A 856 -21.53 32.45 -25.02
CA SER A 856 -20.16 32.83 -25.42
C SER A 856 -19.13 32.43 -24.37
N THR A 857 -18.36 31.39 -24.64
CA THR A 857 -17.20 31.01 -23.79
C THR A 857 -16.07 32.01 -23.95
N ALA A 858 -15.43 32.43 -22.86
CA ALA A 858 -14.27 33.30 -22.90
C ALA A 858 -13.15 32.68 -23.76
N THR A 859 -12.67 33.42 -24.77
CA THR A 859 -11.60 32.95 -25.66
C THR A 859 -10.28 32.70 -24.93
N THR A 860 -10.12 33.22 -23.71
CA THR A 860 -8.98 32.88 -22.85
C THR A 860 -9.01 31.43 -22.34
N LEU A 861 -10.15 30.73 -22.46
CA LEU A 861 -10.34 29.35 -21.98
C LEU A 861 -10.31 28.31 -23.10
N VAL A 862 -10.83 28.64 -24.29
CA VAL A 862 -11.05 27.70 -25.40
C VAL A 862 -10.57 28.24 -26.75
N GLY A 863 -10.45 27.36 -27.74
CA GLY A 863 -10.01 27.69 -29.09
C GLY A 863 -8.57 28.19 -29.13
N ASP A 864 -8.23 29.01 -30.13
CA ASP A 864 -6.87 29.54 -30.33
C ASP A 864 -6.52 30.77 -29.47
N GLY A 865 -7.45 31.25 -28.64
CA GLY A 865 -7.25 32.45 -27.82
C GLY A 865 -7.72 33.76 -28.43
N SER A 866 -8.09 33.79 -29.72
CA SER A 866 -8.38 35.02 -30.45
C SER A 866 -9.88 35.30 -30.59
N THR A 867 -10.63 34.35 -31.17
CA THR A 867 -12.06 34.45 -31.50
C THR A 867 -12.66 33.06 -31.49
N LEU A 868 -13.92 32.94 -31.05
CA LEU A 868 -14.65 31.67 -31.13
C LEU A 868 -14.95 31.32 -32.59
N LYS A 869 -14.74 30.04 -32.93
CA LYS A 869 -14.94 29.48 -34.28
C LYS A 869 -15.69 28.14 -34.20
N PRO A 870 -16.34 27.72 -35.29
CA PRO A 870 -16.84 26.35 -35.39
C PRO A 870 -15.73 25.33 -35.10
N GLY A 871 -16.04 24.31 -34.31
CA GLY A 871 -15.09 23.29 -33.88
C GLY A 871 -14.41 23.55 -32.54
N ASP A 872 -14.46 24.76 -31.99
CA ASP A 872 -13.95 25.06 -30.65
C ASP A 872 -14.78 24.32 -29.58
N MET A 873 -14.14 23.92 -28.47
CA MET A 873 -14.86 23.36 -27.32
C MET A 873 -15.91 24.36 -26.81
N LYS A 874 -17.11 23.87 -26.53
CA LYS A 874 -18.21 24.64 -25.97
C LYS A 874 -18.42 24.24 -24.52
N LEU A 875 -18.52 25.23 -23.65
CA LEU A 875 -18.76 25.04 -22.22
C LEU A 875 -20.16 25.49 -21.86
N LYS A 876 -20.74 24.86 -20.85
CA LYS A 876 -22.07 25.18 -20.36
C LYS A 876 -22.03 26.40 -19.44
N ASP A 877 -22.86 27.39 -19.75
CA ASP A 877 -23.18 28.48 -18.83
C ASP A 877 -24.01 27.92 -17.66
N VAL A 878 -23.45 28.00 -16.44
CA VAL A 878 -24.10 27.46 -15.24
C VAL A 878 -24.79 28.55 -14.41
N ASN A 879 -24.51 29.83 -14.68
CA ASN A 879 -25.03 30.97 -13.93
C ASN A 879 -26.18 31.70 -14.67
N GLY A 880 -26.35 31.45 -15.97
CA GLY A 880 -27.41 31.96 -16.82
C GLY A 880 -27.19 33.38 -17.37
N ASP A 881 -25.96 33.90 -17.37
CA ASP A 881 -25.64 35.25 -17.84
C ASP A 881 -25.32 35.35 -19.34
N GLY A 882 -25.33 34.21 -20.05
CA GLY A 882 -25.08 34.10 -21.49
C GLY A 882 -23.60 34.04 -21.86
N LYS A 883 -22.68 33.93 -20.89
CA LYS A 883 -21.24 33.82 -21.10
C LYS A 883 -20.68 32.68 -20.25
N VAL A 884 -19.47 32.23 -20.57
CA VAL A 884 -18.73 31.30 -19.70
C VAL A 884 -17.36 31.87 -19.36
N ASP A 885 -17.10 32.09 -18.08
CA ASP A 885 -15.83 32.57 -17.53
C ASP A 885 -15.44 31.83 -16.24
N LEU A 886 -14.49 32.36 -15.46
CA LEU A 886 -14.01 31.71 -14.23
C LEU A 886 -15.12 31.46 -13.18
N SER A 887 -16.24 32.18 -13.25
CA SER A 887 -17.39 32.04 -12.34
C SER A 887 -18.26 30.80 -12.64
N ASP A 888 -18.03 30.13 -13.77
CA ASP A 888 -18.81 28.96 -14.20
C ASP A 888 -18.23 27.61 -13.76
N LYS A 889 -17.13 27.61 -13.01
CA LYS A 889 -16.62 26.38 -12.41
C LYS A 889 -17.60 25.87 -11.36
N THR A 890 -17.81 24.56 -11.34
CA THR A 890 -18.66 23.85 -10.37
C THR A 890 -18.00 22.54 -9.97
N ILE A 891 -18.49 21.90 -8.90
CA ILE A 891 -18.15 20.51 -8.62
C ILE A 891 -18.68 19.65 -9.78
N ILE A 892 -17.76 18.92 -10.42
CA ILE A 892 -18.03 18.07 -11.60
C ILE A 892 -17.76 16.58 -11.35
N GLY A 893 -17.15 16.21 -10.22
CA GLY A 893 -16.84 14.83 -9.88
C GLY A 893 -16.46 14.62 -8.41
N ASN A 894 -16.47 13.37 -7.96
CA ASN A 894 -16.07 12.98 -6.61
C ASN A 894 -15.30 11.65 -6.60
N VAL A 895 -14.07 11.68 -6.10
CA VAL A 895 -13.19 10.50 -6.03
C VAL A 895 -13.56 9.48 -4.96
N ASN A 896 -14.47 9.82 -4.04
CA ASN A 896 -14.82 8.92 -2.96
C ASN A 896 -15.83 7.86 -3.41
N PRO A 897 -15.53 6.57 -3.26
CA PRO A 897 -16.48 5.52 -3.62
C PRO A 897 -17.66 5.50 -2.66
N LYS A 898 -18.85 5.21 -3.20
CA LYS A 898 -20.06 4.98 -2.41
C LYS A 898 -19.99 3.65 -1.67
N SER A 899 -19.32 2.66 -2.27
CA SER A 899 -19.06 1.36 -1.67
C SER A 899 -17.76 0.76 -2.19
N THR A 900 -17.00 0.14 -1.29
CA THR A 900 -15.85 -0.72 -1.62
C THR A 900 -16.01 -2.06 -0.92
N GLY A 901 -15.36 -3.09 -1.44
CA GLY A 901 -15.39 -4.40 -0.82
C GLY A 901 -14.73 -5.47 -1.66
N GLY A 902 -14.94 -6.71 -1.25
CA GLY A 902 -14.50 -7.85 -2.02
C GLY A 902 -15.18 -9.13 -1.57
N PHE A 903 -15.00 -10.15 -2.41
CA PHE A 903 -15.44 -11.49 -2.09
C PHE A 903 -14.39 -12.51 -2.49
N VAL A 904 -14.25 -13.54 -1.68
CA VAL A 904 -13.29 -14.61 -1.86
C VAL A 904 -14.03 -15.93 -1.90
N ILE A 905 -13.70 -16.74 -2.90
CA ILE A 905 -14.14 -18.12 -3.03
C ILE A 905 -12.92 -18.99 -2.75
N ASN A 906 -12.98 -19.86 -1.73
CA ASN A 906 -12.00 -20.93 -1.61
C ASN A 906 -12.69 -22.28 -1.75
N GLY A 907 -12.11 -23.13 -2.59
CA GLY A 907 -12.52 -24.51 -2.75
C GLY A 907 -11.33 -25.45 -2.53
N ASN A 908 -11.60 -26.68 -2.10
CA ASN A 908 -10.61 -27.74 -2.11
C ASN A 908 -11.28 -29.07 -2.46
N ALA A 909 -10.56 -29.94 -3.16
CA ALA A 909 -11.04 -31.26 -3.54
C ALA A 909 -9.86 -32.22 -3.78
N TYR A 910 -9.79 -33.34 -3.06
CA TYR A 910 -8.81 -34.42 -3.30
C TYR A 910 -7.35 -33.95 -3.45
N GLY A 911 -6.91 -33.00 -2.61
CA GLY A 911 -5.56 -32.43 -2.65
C GLY A 911 -5.41 -31.21 -3.54
N PHE A 912 -6.37 -30.93 -4.44
CA PHE A 912 -6.46 -29.65 -5.14
C PHE A 912 -7.06 -28.57 -4.24
N ASP A 913 -6.58 -27.35 -4.39
CA ASP A 913 -7.13 -26.15 -3.75
C ASP A 913 -7.27 -25.02 -4.77
N LEU A 914 -8.36 -24.26 -4.68
CA LEU A 914 -8.66 -23.12 -5.53
C LEU A 914 -8.94 -21.90 -4.62
N MET A 915 -8.40 -20.76 -5.00
CA MET A 915 -8.74 -19.47 -4.42
C MET A 915 -9.02 -18.48 -5.54
N ALA A 916 -10.19 -17.83 -5.52
CA ALA A 916 -10.50 -16.70 -6.37
C ALA A 916 -10.88 -15.49 -5.49
N ALA A 917 -10.14 -14.40 -5.61
CA ALA A 917 -10.33 -13.19 -4.82
C ALA A 917 -10.72 -12.02 -5.73
N PHE A 918 -11.90 -11.46 -5.48
CA PHE A 918 -12.46 -10.33 -6.20
C PHE A 918 -12.51 -9.10 -5.31
N ASN A 919 -12.33 -7.92 -5.89
CA ASN A 919 -12.54 -6.64 -5.24
C ASN A 919 -13.33 -5.70 -6.16
N TRP A 920 -14.10 -4.79 -5.55
CA TRP A 920 -14.85 -3.78 -6.28
C TRP A 920 -14.75 -2.40 -5.63
N SER A 921 -14.98 -1.38 -6.45
CA SER A 921 -15.24 -0.01 -6.05
C SER A 921 -16.41 0.50 -6.89
N ILE A 922 -17.39 1.16 -6.27
CA ILE A 922 -18.61 1.60 -6.96
C ILE A 922 -18.90 3.08 -6.64
N GLY A 923 -19.14 3.85 -7.70
CA GLY A 923 -19.65 5.22 -7.67
C GLY A 923 -18.62 6.30 -7.37
N ASN A 924 -17.33 5.98 -7.47
CA ASN A 924 -16.23 6.96 -7.47
C ASN A 924 -15.91 7.39 -8.90
N ASP A 925 -15.50 8.65 -9.02
CA ASP A 925 -14.97 9.21 -10.26
C ASP A 925 -13.43 9.25 -10.23
N VAL A 926 -12.80 9.31 -11.40
CA VAL A 926 -11.37 9.56 -11.55
C VAL A 926 -11.13 10.75 -12.47
N TYR A 927 -10.15 11.57 -12.13
CA TYR A 927 -9.71 12.66 -13.00
C TYR A 927 -8.69 12.10 -14.00
N ASN A 928 -9.14 11.83 -15.22
CA ASN A 928 -8.30 11.39 -16.33
C ASN A 928 -7.55 12.57 -16.97
N ALA A 929 -6.43 12.97 -16.36
CA ALA A 929 -5.59 14.04 -16.89
C ALA A 929 -4.90 13.62 -18.21
N ASP A 930 -4.53 12.35 -18.36
CA ASP A 930 -3.96 11.83 -19.61
C ASP A 930 -4.90 11.97 -20.81
N LYS A 931 -6.22 11.83 -20.58
CA LYS A 931 -7.22 12.09 -21.62
C LYS A 931 -7.25 13.54 -22.08
N ILE A 932 -6.96 14.51 -21.21
CA ILE A 932 -6.79 15.92 -21.62
C ILE A 932 -5.44 16.11 -22.31
N GLU A 933 -4.35 15.64 -21.70
CA GLU A 933 -2.98 15.80 -22.21
C GLU A 933 -2.83 15.26 -23.63
N PHE A 934 -3.36 14.07 -23.90
CA PHE A 934 -3.24 13.42 -25.20
C PHE A 934 -4.38 13.74 -26.17
N SER A 935 -5.29 14.65 -25.82
CA SER A 935 -6.32 15.15 -26.75
C SER A 935 -6.16 16.64 -27.08
N THR A 936 -5.27 17.33 -26.38
CA THR A 936 -5.05 18.77 -26.51
C THR A 936 -3.68 19.05 -27.10
N ALA A 937 -3.62 19.92 -28.10
CA ALA A 937 -2.39 20.43 -28.67
C ALA A 937 -2.32 21.95 -28.50
N THR A 938 -1.58 22.37 -27.48
CA THR A 938 -1.25 23.79 -27.26
C THR A 938 -0.12 24.25 -28.17
N ALA A 939 0.39 25.48 -27.98
CA ALA A 939 1.55 25.96 -28.75
C ALA A 939 2.76 24.99 -28.71
N SER A 940 2.88 24.19 -27.63
CA SER A 940 3.88 23.14 -27.45
C SER A 940 3.45 21.73 -27.87
N GLY A 941 2.30 21.62 -28.56
CA GLY A 941 1.73 20.39 -29.10
C GLY A 941 2.32 19.97 -30.45
N LYS A 942 3.18 20.82 -31.05
CA LYS A 942 3.85 20.58 -32.32
C LYS A 942 4.61 19.23 -32.28
N TYR A 943 4.33 18.37 -33.26
CA TYR A 943 4.89 17.01 -33.42
C TYR A 943 4.53 16.00 -32.33
N LYS A 944 3.67 16.36 -31.36
CA LYS A 944 3.18 15.38 -30.39
C LYS A 944 2.10 14.51 -31.01
N ASN A 945 2.14 13.23 -30.66
CA ASN A 945 1.07 12.31 -30.97
C ASN A 945 -0.12 12.53 -30.01
N LEU A 946 -1.30 12.20 -30.49
CA LEU A 946 -2.55 12.30 -29.73
C LEU A 946 -3.14 10.90 -29.51
N ASN A 947 -4.13 10.83 -28.63
CA ASN A 947 -4.96 9.68 -28.39
C ASN A 947 -5.85 9.39 -29.62
N SER A 948 -6.17 8.12 -29.86
CA SER A 948 -7.04 7.67 -30.96
C SER A 948 -8.44 8.31 -30.98
N THR A 949 -8.93 8.84 -29.85
CA THR A 949 -10.15 9.65 -29.77
C THR A 949 -10.11 10.92 -30.63
N MET A 950 -8.91 11.39 -30.99
CA MET A 950 -8.68 12.51 -31.89
C MET A 950 -8.31 12.07 -33.33
N ALA A 951 -8.63 10.84 -33.71
CA ALA A 951 -8.43 10.36 -35.07
C ALA A 951 -9.31 11.08 -36.10
N ASP A 952 -8.88 11.03 -37.37
CA ASP A 952 -9.64 11.57 -38.49
C ASP A 952 -11.05 10.95 -38.54
N GLY A 953 -12.07 11.77 -38.80
CA GLY A 953 -13.47 11.36 -38.74
C GLY A 953 -14.07 11.22 -37.33
N GLN A 954 -13.30 11.37 -36.24
CA GLN A 954 -13.83 11.50 -34.87
C GLN A 954 -13.80 12.94 -34.37
N ARG A 955 -12.69 13.65 -34.63
CA ARG A 955 -12.49 15.06 -34.26
C ARG A 955 -12.95 16.03 -35.34
N TRP A 956 -13.21 17.26 -34.91
CA TRP A 956 -13.37 18.37 -35.81
C TRP A 956 -12.10 18.54 -36.64
N THR A 957 -12.28 18.72 -37.95
CA THR A 957 -11.22 19.04 -38.88
C THR A 957 -11.63 20.22 -39.75
N ASN A 958 -10.69 21.13 -39.96
CA ASN A 958 -10.79 22.21 -40.93
C ASN A 958 -10.05 21.84 -42.23
N LEU A 959 -9.38 20.68 -42.28
CA LEU A 959 -8.56 20.28 -43.40
C LEU A 959 -9.39 19.58 -44.47
N ASP A 960 -9.40 20.12 -45.68
CA ASP A 960 -9.93 19.40 -46.85
C ASP A 960 -8.96 18.28 -47.25
N PRO A 961 -9.37 17.00 -47.19
CA PRO A 961 -8.50 15.88 -47.52
C PRO A 961 -8.06 15.86 -48.99
N VAL A 962 -8.79 16.52 -49.90
CA VAL A 962 -8.46 16.54 -51.33
C VAL A 962 -7.50 17.68 -51.66
N SER A 963 -7.80 18.91 -51.23
CA SER A 963 -7.00 20.08 -51.59
C SER A 963 -5.84 20.38 -50.64
N GLY A 964 -5.87 19.86 -49.41
CA GLY A 964 -4.90 20.21 -48.37
C GLY A 964 -5.02 21.67 -47.90
N GLN A 965 -6.18 22.29 -48.07
CA GLN A 965 -6.43 23.66 -47.63
C GLN A 965 -7.40 23.68 -46.45
N LEU A 966 -7.35 24.76 -45.67
CA LEU A 966 -8.35 24.98 -44.62
C LEU A 966 -9.70 25.38 -45.23
N VAL A 967 -10.74 24.61 -44.92
CA VAL A 967 -12.12 24.88 -45.30
C VAL A 967 -12.67 25.99 -44.40
N THR A 968 -13.10 27.08 -45.03
CA THR A 968 -13.74 28.21 -44.34
C THR A 968 -15.21 28.39 -44.73
N ASP A 969 -15.65 27.79 -45.84
CA ASP A 969 -17.05 27.85 -46.29
C ASP A 969 -18.00 27.10 -45.32
N PRO A 970 -19.10 27.72 -44.87
CA PRO A 970 -20.02 27.11 -43.91
C PRO A 970 -20.61 25.76 -44.33
N ALA A 971 -21.03 25.61 -45.60
CA ALA A 971 -21.69 24.39 -46.07
C ALA A 971 -20.69 23.24 -46.21
N ALA A 972 -19.50 23.53 -46.76
CA ALA A 972 -18.42 22.57 -46.86
C ALA A 972 -17.92 22.13 -45.48
N LEU A 973 -17.74 23.07 -44.54
CA LEU A 973 -17.27 22.78 -43.18
C LEU A 973 -18.28 21.97 -42.37
N THR A 974 -19.58 22.21 -42.57
CA THR A 974 -20.66 21.39 -41.99
C THR A 974 -20.63 19.97 -42.56
N ALA A 975 -20.52 19.81 -43.88
CA ALA A 975 -20.47 18.50 -44.52
C ALA A 975 -19.23 17.69 -44.11
N LEU A 976 -18.07 18.36 -44.01
CA LEU A 976 -16.80 17.77 -43.58
C LEU A 976 -16.88 17.16 -42.18
N ASN A 977 -17.66 17.78 -41.28
CA ASN A 977 -17.75 17.42 -39.87
C ASN A 977 -19.07 16.76 -39.46
N ALA A 978 -19.89 16.30 -40.42
CA ALA A 978 -21.23 15.77 -40.15
C ALA A 978 -21.25 14.51 -39.26
N ASN A 979 -20.14 13.74 -39.24
CA ASN A 979 -20.01 12.50 -38.47
C ASN A 979 -18.99 12.62 -37.32
N THR A 980 -18.52 13.83 -37.01
CA THR A 980 -17.51 14.06 -35.97
C THR A 980 -18.17 14.55 -34.68
N THR A 981 -17.68 14.08 -33.53
CA THR A 981 -18.23 14.44 -32.22
C THR A 981 -17.25 15.23 -31.36
N MET A 982 -15.94 15.05 -31.58
CA MET A 982 -14.90 15.71 -30.80
C MET A 982 -14.60 17.11 -31.36
N TRP A 983 -14.22 18.05 -30.50
CA TRP A 983 -13.74 19.39 -30.88
C TRP A 983 -12.36 19.33 -31.54
N SER A 984 -11.89 20.49 -32.04
CA SER A 984 -10.55 20.63 -32.59
C SER A 984 -9.48 20.42 -31.50
N PRO A 985 -8.47 19.57 -31.70
CA PRO A 985 -7.38 19.42 -30.73
C PRO A 985 -6.53 20.70 -30.58
N TYR A 986 -6.60 21.62 -31.54
CA TYR A 986 -5.87 22.88 -31.49
C TYR A 986 -6.51 23.83 -30.47
N MET A 987 -5.89 23.95 -29.30
CA MET A 987 -6.40 24.75 -28.19
C MET A 987 -5.27 25.56 -27.56
N ARG A 988 -5.55 26.76 -27.06
CA ARG A 988 -4.55 27.61 -26.42
C ARG A 988 -4.00 27.00 -25.13
N SER A 989 -4.85 26.32 -24.36
CA SER A 989 -4.51 25.73 -23.05
C SER A 989 -5.32 24.47 -22.79
N ALA A 990 -4.77 23.58 -21.97
CA ALA A 990 -5.53 22.48 -21.38
C ALA A 990 -6.65 23.03 -20.47
N ILE A 991 -7.82 22.41 -20.51
CA ILE A 991 -8.99 22.80 -19.71
C ILE A 991 -9.57 21.57 -19.02
N PHE A 992 -9.91 21.71 -17.74
CA PHE A 992 -10.54 20.65 -16.98
C PHE A 992 -12.07 20.72 -17.07
N THR A 993 -12.66 19.68 -17.66
CA THR A 993 -14.12 19.54 -17.81
C THR A 993 -14.60 18.18 -17.33
N ASP A 994 -15.92 18.06 -17.14
CA ASP A 994 -16.59 16.79 -16.79
C ASP A 994 -16.40 15.68 -17.84
N TRP A 995 -15.95 15.97 -19.07
CA TRP A 995 -15.55 14.96 -20.06
C TRP A 995 -14.32 14.13 -19.64
N ALA A 996 -13.43 14.72 -18.84
CA ALA A 996 -12.25 14.07 -18.27
C ALA A 996 -12.48 13.52 -16.86
N VAL A 997 -13.71 13.64 -16.35
CA VAL A 997 -14.16 13.00 -15.11
C VAL A 997 -14.90 11.73 -15.49
N GLU A 998 -14.31 10.58 -15.20
CA GLU A 998 -14.86 9.30 -15.63
C GLU A 998 -15.27 8.42 -14.45
N ASP A 999 -16.35 7.65 -14.64
CA ASP A 999 -16.78 6.64 -13.67
C ASP A 999 -15.70 5.56 -13.53
N ALA A 1000 -15.06 5.55 -12.37
CA ALA A 1000 -14.02 4.59 -12.00
C ALA A 1000 -14.61 3.43 -11.18
N SER A 1001 -15.90 3.14 -11.35
CA SER A 1001 -16.50 1.91 -10.86
C SER A 1001 -15.88 0.70 -11.57
N PHE A 1002 -15.55 -0.34 -10.78
CA PHE A 1002 -15.01 -1.57 -11.35
C PHE A 1002 -15.27 -2.80 -10.47
N LEU A 1003 -15.20 -3.97 -11.12
CA LEU A 1003 -15.03 -5.27 -10.50
C LEU A 1003 -13.76 -5.93 -11.04
N ARG A 1004 -12.84 -6.35 -10.17
CA ARG A 1004 -11.60 -7.02 -10.56
C ARG A 1004 -11.53 -8.42 -9.99
N LEU A 1005 -11.12 -9.40 -10.80
CA LEU A 1005 -10.56 -10.65 -10.30
C LEU A 1005 -9.07 -10.43 -10.02
N ASN A 1006 -8.76 -10.08 -8.78
CA ASN A 1006 -7.42 -9.69 -8.38
C ASN A 1006 -6.45 -10.88 -8.32
N THR A 1007 -6.92 -12.03 -7.81
CA THR A 1007 -6.07 -13.22 -7.67
C THR A 1007 -6.86 -14.48 -7.96
N LEU A 1008 -6.29 -15.37 -8.77
CA LEU A 1008 -6.76 -16.72 -9.01
C LEU A 1008 -5.62 -17.69 -8.77
N THR A 1009 -5.72 -18.52 -7.74
CA THR A 1009 -4.71 -19.53 -7.40
C THR A 1009 -5.31 -20.93 -7.52
N LEU A 1010 -4.62 -21.82 -8.23
CA LEU A 1010 -4.87 -23.24 -8.25
C LEU A 1010 -3.64 -23.96 -7.68
N GLY A 1011 -3.84 -24.74 -6.62
CA GLY A 1011 -2.81 -25.53 -5.96
C GLY A 1011 -3.11 -27.01 -5.99
N TYR A 1012 -2.06 -27.82 -5.87
CA TYR A 1012 -2.14 -29.25 -5.63
C TYR A 1012 -1.13 -29.65 -4.57
N THR A 1013 -1.61 -30.24 -3.49
CA THR A 1013 -0.78 -30.82 -2.42
C THR A 1013 -0.61 -32.31 -2.71
N ALA A 1014 0.65 -32.74 -2.86
CA ALA A 1014 0.98 -34.13 -3.13
C ALA A 1014 0.55 -35.02 -1.94
N PRO A 1015 0.00 -36.23 -2.21
CA PRO A 1015 -0.37 -37.16 -1.15
C PRO A 1015 0.82 -37.56 -0.29
N GLU A 1016 0.60 -37.67 1.01
CA GLU A 1016 1.65 -37.96 2.01
C GLU A 1016 2.36 -39.31 1.76
N MET A 1017 1.67 -40.26 1.12
CA MET A 1017 2.26 -41.55 0.71
C MET A 1017 3.53 -41.40 -0.14
N PHE A 1018 3.61 -40.33 -0.95
CA PHE A 1018 4.77 -40.06 -1.80
C PHE A 1018 5.82 -39.21 -1.07
N THR A 1019 5.41 -38.27 -0.20
CA THR A 1019 6.31 -37.30 0.43
C THR A 1019 6.98 -37.83 1.70
N SER A 1020 6.28 -38.66 2.49
CA SER A 1020 6.79 -39.23 3.74
C SER A 1020 8.04 -40.08 3.54
N LYS A 1021 8.14 -40.82 2.41
CA LYS A 1021 9.34 -41.59 2.03
C LYS A 1021 10.59 -40.73 1.82
N LEU A 1022 10.40 -39.44 1.52
CA LEU A 1022 11.47 -38.46 1.28
C LEU A 1022 11.76 -37.60 2.53
N GLY A 1023 11.10 -37.87 3.66
CA GLY A 1023 11.20 -37.03 4.86
C GLY A 1023 10.51 -35.67 4.72
N VAL A 1024 9.57 -35.54 3.79
CA VAL A 1024 8.85 -34.30 3.48
C VAL A 1024 7.44 -34.37 4.08
N SER A 1025 7.12 -33.44 4.97
CA SER A 1025 5.79 -33.34 5.60
C SER A 1025 4.74 -32.70 4.69
N LYS A 1026 5.14 -31.79 3.79
CA LYS A 1026 4.23 -31.23 2.78
C LYS A 1026 4.97 -30.81 1.51
N LEU A 1027 4.45 -31.23 0.36
CA LEU A 1027 4.85 -30.72 -0.95
C LEU A 1027 3.60 -30.20 -1.67
N ARG A 1028 3.56 -28.90 -1.98
CA ARG A 1028 2.48 -28.27 -2.74
C ARG A 1028 3.05 -27.53 -3.94
N PHE A 1029 2.46 -27.74 -5.10
CA PHE A 1029 2.69 -26.92 -6.29
C PHE A 1029 1.49 -26.01 -6.50
N TYR A 1030 1.70 -24.82 -7.05
CA TYR A 1030 0.62 -23.91 -7.37
C TYR A 1030 0.91 -23.04 -8.58
N LEU A 1031 -0.18 -22.63 -9.24
CA LEU A 1031 -0.21 -21.62 -10.27
C LEU A 1031 -1.12 -20.49 -9.77
N THR A 1032 -0.61 -19.26 -9.77
CA THR A 1032 -1.37 -18.06 -9.41
C THR A 1032 -1.34 -17.07 -10.57
N ALA A 1033 -2.51 -16.58 -10.96
CA ALA A 1033 -2.65 -15.41 -11.82
C ALA A 1033 -3.10 -14.21 -10.97
N SER A 1034 -2.43 -13.08 -11.14
CA SER A 1034 -2.76 -11.81 -10.48
C SER A 1034 -3.18 -10.77 -11.50
N ASN A 1035 -4.12 -9.89 -11.10
CA ASN A 1035 -4.76 -8.90 -11.97
C ASN A 1035 -5.34 -9.54 -13.25
N VAL A 1036 -6.17 -10.58 -13.06
CA VAL A 1036 -6.62 -11.47 -14.15
C VAL A 1036 -7.49 -10.72 -15.17
N PHE A 1037 -8.49 -9.98 -14.67
CA PHE A 1037 -9.29 -9.06 -15.46
C PHE A 1037 -9.88 -7.96 -14.58
N VAL A 1038 -10.18 -6.82 -15.19
CA VAL A 1038 -10.95 -5.72 -14.61
C VAL A 1038 -12.13 -5.42 -15.53
N TRP A 1039 -13.33 -5.33 -14.95
CA TRP A 1039 -14.53 -4.88 -15.64
C TRP A 1039 -14.82 -3.45 -15.18
N THR A 1040 -14.69 -2.50 -16.10
CA THR A 1040 -14.88 -1.06 -15.86
C THR A 1040 -15.28 -0.37 -17.17
N ASN A 1041 -15.90 0.80 -17.06
CA ASN A 1041 -16.15 1.70 -18.19
C ASN A 1041 -15.06 2.78 -18.33
N TYR A 1042 -14.09 2.81 -17.42
CA TYR A 1042 -13.00 3.76 -17.46
C TYR A 1042 -12.13 3.56 -18.71
N SER A 1043 -11.85 4.62 -19.45
CA SER A 1043 -11.10 4.56 -20.70
C SER A 1043 -9.57 4.56 -20.52
N GLY A 1044 -9.07 4.91 -19.33
CA GLY A 1044 -7.65 4.86 -19.02
C GLY A 1044 -7.12 3.46 -18.72
N SER A 1045 -5.85 3.36 -18.32
CA SER A 1045 -5.17 2.05 -18.19
C SER A 1045 -5.70 1.19 -17.04
N ASP A 1046 -6.01 1.81 -15.89
CA ASP A 1046 -6.58 1.14 -14.71
C ASP A 1046 -7.43 2.14 -13.89
N PRO A 1047 -8.64 1.75 -13.44
CA PRO A 1047 -9.54 2.65 -12.70
C PRO A 1047 -9.09 2.95 -11.26
N GLU A 1048 -8.11 2.20 -10.72
CA GLU A 1048 -7.50 2.50 -9.42
C GLU A 1048 -6.14 3.18 -9.61
N VAL A 1049 -6.16 4.51 -9.70
CA VAL A 1049 -4.97 5.33 -9.96
C VAL A 1049 -5.01 6.64 -9.18
N SER A 1050 -3.84 7.10 -8.73
CA SER A 1050 -3.69 8.40 -8.07
C SER A 1050 -2.22 8.81 -8.08
N THR A 1051 -1.76 9.47 -9.14
CA THR A 1051 -0.32 9.75 -9.35
C THR A 1051 0.14 11.07 -8.73
N LYS A 1052 -0.74 12.07 -8.59
CA LYS A 1052 -0.42 13.36 -7.94
C LYS A 1052 -0.63 13.27 -6.42
N ARG A 1053 0.39 12.80 -5.69
CA ARG A 1053 0.31 12.43 -4.26
C ARG A 1053 0.95 13.45 -3.32
N LYS A 1054 1.66 14.45 -3.84
CA LYS A 1054 2.35 15.50 -3.05
C LYS A 1054 1.40 16.23 -2.11
N ASN A 1055 0.15 16.46 -2.55
CA ASN A 1055 -0.89 17.06 -1.73
C ASN A 1055 -1.99 16.02 -1.44
N PRO A 1056 -2.31 15.70 -0.17
CA PRO A 1056 -3.41 14.79 0.16
C PRO A 1056 -4.79 15.30 -0.26
N LEU A 1057 -4.94 16.58 -0.58
CA LEU A 1057 -6.19 17.22 -0.98
C LEU A 1057 -6.60 16.97 -2.43
N THR A 1058 -5.71 16.46 -3.28
CA THR A 1058 -5.97 16.19 -4.70
C THR A 1058 -5.86 14.69 -5.06
N PRO A 1059 -6.59 13.78 -4.39
CA PRO A 1059 -6.51 12.35 -4.70
C PRO A 1059 -7.22 12.01 -6.00
N GLY A 1060 -6.92 10.86 -6.61
CA GLY A 1060 -7.68 10.30 -7.74
C GLY A 1060 -7.38 10.93 -9.11
N VAL A 1061 -6.17 11.46 -9.29
CA VAL A 1061 -5.68 11.97 -10.59
C VAL A 1061 -4.94 10.87 -11.34
N ASP A 1062 -5.40 10.53 -12.54
CA ASP A 1062 -4.71 9.72 -13.53
C ASP A 1062 -3.88 10.63 -14.45
N SER A 1063 -2.63 10.85 -14.06
CA SER A 1063 -1.67 11.60 -14.87
C SER A 1063 -0.43 10.74 -15.01
N SER A 1064 -0.22 10.16 -16.19
CA SER A 1064 0.99 9.49 -16.64
C SER A 1064 1.49 8.31 -15.76
N PRO A 1065 0.60 7.44 -15.24
CA PRO A 1065 0.96 6.39 -14.28
C PRO A 1065 1.88 5.32 -14.88
N TYR A 1066 2.67 4.68 -14.02
CA TYR A 1066 3.30 3.41 -14.41
C TYR A 1066 2.19 2.38 -14.65
N PRO A 1067 2.12 1.72 -15.83
CA PRO A 1067 1.01 0.84 -16.15
C PRO A 1067 1.04 -0.43 -15.29
N ARG A 1068 -0.11 -0.88 -14.80
CA ARG A 1068 -0.21 -2.14 -14.06
C ARG A 1068 0.11 -3.34 -14.96
N SER A 1069 0.64 -4.40 -14.36
CA SER A 1069 0.92 -5.65 -15.04
C SER A 1069 -0.10 -6.74 -14.70
N ARG A 1070 -0.25 -7.71 -15.62
CA ARG A 1070 -0.83 -9.03 -15.33
C ARG A 1070 0.32 -9.98 -15.05
N GLN A 1071 0.15 -10.82 -14.04
CA GLN A 1071 1.22 -11.71 -13.57
C GLN A 1071 0.72 -13.16 -13.55
N MET A 1072 1.59 -14.07 -13.98
CA MET A 1072 1.41 -15.51 -13.77
C MET A 1072 2.61 -16.05 -12.98
N VAL A 1073 2.35 -16.79 -11.91
CA VAL A 1073 3.36 -17.33 -11.00
C VAL A 1073 3.18 -18.84 -10.88
N PHE A 1074 4.27 -19.57 -11.06
CA PHE A 1074 4.37 -20.97 -10.68
C PHE A 1074 5.21 -21.08 -9.42
N GLY A 1075 4.70 -21.76 -8.39
CA GLY A 1075 5.39 -21.88 -7.12
C GLY A 1075 5.29 -23.25 -6.48
N MET A 1076 6.15 -23.43 -5.49
CA MET A 1076 6.30 -24.64 -4.70
C MET A 1076 6.42 -24.27 -3.22
N ASN A 1077 5.72 -25.01 -2.37
CA ASN A 1077 5.88 -24.99 -0.93
C ASN A 1077 6.36 -26.36 -0.48
N LEU A 1078 7.52 -26.41 0.16
CA LEU A 1078 8.14 -27.61 0.67
C LEU A 1078 8.33 -27.47 2.18
N ASN A 1079 7.79 -28.41 2.96
CA ASN A 1079 7.97 -28.47 4.41
C ASN A 1079 8.58 -29.82 4.80
N PHE A 1080 9.51 -29.80 5.74
CA PHE A 1080 10.12 -30.95 6.39
C PHE A 1080 9.60 -31.06 7.82
#